data_AF-A0A956DMD0-F1
#
_entry.id   AF-A0A956DMD0-F1
#
_cell.length_a   1.000
_cell.length_b   1.000
_cell.length_c   1.000
_cell.angle_alpha   90.00
_cell.angle_beta   90.00
_cell.angle_gamma   90.00
#
_symmetry.space_group_name_H-M   'P 1'
#
loop_
_entity.id
_entity.type
_entity.pdbx_description
1 polymer ?
#
loop_
_entity_poly.entity_id
_entity_poly.type
_entity_poly.pdbx_seq_one_letter_code
_entity_poly.pdbx_strand_id
1 'polypeptide(L)'
;MSALHRLGRYLRDDWALFLVRFGKVWDWHAARFFYLDPRTLGLTRIIVGVLMMLDCLRHAAVAELYYSNSGVLTNHYNLFSPSSSHHFSLFHVFSTPAEVHVAFGLAFLCYFFFAIGYRARLFNILSLIWVTSTDSRLILVENGGYVVVNLLVFYLCWLPTGRRFSVDALLRSAREQREQTLDDLRADHRPGWLTDRHRSFACLMVVANFGIIYIFNVINKYGDIWREGLTVHYVLHIDRMVTGLAVPFREHMPLWLSRIVTWLVLVVEATIAMAIFWPENRRITRPLAMVLVFGLHLAFGVMMRLGPFAWFMIAWSSLLLMTVHWEMIEAAYARRQPSIEVRFDTGSGLAWTLVRLARRLTVTRRLVFDGDAPATGVLQARQEGGPWRSGRAAFWLTLRAMIGGRYLLPILRLLLLGLPDLVVLVLFAAPERWARFFGLLAPPRDPRRAHPPQEPSPFRQRLDRYRRRARDLALGFYTLLFLSQLVNENKSLPPPMKHDVPGLIHMFLVYPRLFQGWGMFAPNPIREDGVVAIDAITVDGRHIDPLRGGAPPDLDLSDDRGSGLQQIEQDYMNRIRMKDNARFRHPLRLWLQSYHQRTGRPEDEIIFFEVFWLTDQNPEPGSDKPTDHEAICIASWKKRGARLPPGMPPLPAKPCTPAYAGK
;
A
#
# COMPACT_ATOMS: atom_id res chain seq x y z
N MET A 1 33.62 -28.62 50.49
CA MET A 1 32.47 -27.68 50.45
C MET A 1 32.81 -26.23 50.09
N SER A 2 34.03 -25.71 50.28
CA SER A 2 34.31 -24.26 50.09
C SER A 2 34.56 -23.80 48.64
N ALA A 3 34.92 -24.69 47.71
CA ALA A 3 35.15 -24.36 46.30
C ALA A 3 33.84 -24.29 45.50
N LEU A 4 32.94 -25.27 45.65
CA LEU A 4 31.61 -25.27 45.04
C LEU A 4 30.73 -24.10 45.51
N HIS A 5 30.86 -23.68 46.77
CA HIS A 5 30.14 -22.54 47.31
C HIS A 5 30.71 -21.17 46.86
N ARG A 6 31.99 -21.13 46.45
CA ARG A 6 32.61 -19.96 45.81
C ARG A 6 32.26 -19.90 44.31
N LEU A 7 32.31 -21.03 43.61
CA LEU A 7 31.90 -21.15 42.21
C LEU A 7 30.41 -20.80 42.03
N GLY A 8 29.53 -21.27 42.93
CA GLY A 8 28.10 -20.97 42.92
C GLY A 8 27.73 -19.53 43.32
N ARG A 9 28.63 -18.79 43.99
CA ARG A 9 28.49 -17.34 44.20
C ARG A 9 29.00 -16.56 42.99
N TYR A 10 30.17 -16.91 42.47
CA TYR A 10 30.76 -16.29 41.28
C TYR A 10 29.84 -16.39 40.06
N LEU A 11 29.30 -17.58 39.78
CA LEU A 11 28.33 -17.79 38.70
C LEU A 11 27.02 -17.00 38.92
N ARG A 12 26.59 -16.78 40.16
CA ARG A 12 25.35 -16.06 40.49
C ARG A 12 25.53 -14.55 40.40
N ASP A 13 26.67 -14.04 40.85
CA ASP A 13 27.03 -12.63 40.80
C ASP A 13 27.33 -12.20 39.36
N ASP A 14 28.03 -13.03 38.57
CA ASP A 14 28.22 -12.81 37.13
C ASP A 14 26.90 -12.90 36.35
N TRP A 15 26.02 -13.84 36.70
CA TRP A 15 24.67 -13.90 36.10
C TRP A 15 23.84 -12.68 36.46
N ALA A 16 23.89 -12.21 37.71
CA ALA A 16 23.20 -10.99 38.12
C ALA A 16 23.76 -9.77 37.40
N LEU A 17 25.09 -9.67 37.26
CA LEU A 17 25.76 -8.59 36.54
C LEU A 17 25.41 -8.63 35.04
N PHE A 18 25.36 -9.83 34.44
CA PHE A 18 24.91 -10.06 33.08
C PHE A 18 23.46 -9.63 32.90
N LEU A 19 22.54 -10.03 33.78
CA LEU A 19 21.13 -9.64 33.73
C LEU A 19 20.95 -8.12 33.90
N VAL A 20 21.74 -7.47 34.75
CA VAL A 20 21.73 -6.01 34.91
C VAL A 20 22.27 -5.32 33.66
N ARG A 21 23.39 -5.78 33.09
CA ARG A 21 23.96 -5.24 31.84
C ARG A 21 23.03 -5.46 30.66
N PHE A 22 22.48 -6.66 30.53
CA PHE A 22 21.48 -7.03 29.54
C PHE A 22 20.22 -6.18 29.71
N GLY A 23 19.73 -5.99 30.94
CA GLY A 23 18.61 -5.11 31.25
C GLY A 23 18.86 -3.68 30.81
N LYS A 24 20.04 -3.12 31.10
CA LYS A 24 20.43 -1.76 30.65
C LYS A 24 20.49 -1.65 29.12
N VAL A 25 21.08 -2.63 28.44
CA VAL A 25 21.15 -2.67 26.96
C VAL A 25 19.75 -2.82 26.37
N TRP A 26 18.93 -3.70 26.93
CA TRP A 26 17.55 -3.92 26.53
C TRP A 26 16.71 -2.66 26.70
N ASP A 27 16.77 -2.00 27.85
CA ASP A 27 16.05 -0.76 28.11
C ASP A 27 16.48 0.36 27.17
N TRP A 28 17.78 0.44 26.87
CA TRP A 28 18.33 1.39 25.90
C TRP A 28 17.76 1.17 24.48
N HIS A 29 17.66 -0.09 24.03
CA HIS A 29 17.08 -0.44 22.73
C HIS A 29 15.56 -0.26 22.74
N ALA A 30 14.90 -0.67 23.82
CA ALA A 30 13.45 -0.62 23.95
C ALA A 30 12.94 0.83 24.01
N ALA A 31 13.67 1.72 24.67
CA ALA A 31 13.39 3.16 24.65
C ALA A 31 13.49 3.76 23.24
N ARG A 32 14.25 3.13 22.34
CA ARG A 32 14.50 3.63 20.99
C ARG A 32 13.54 3.03 19.95
N PHE A 33 13.46 1.71 19.84
CA PHE A 33 12.83 1.04 18.69
C PHE A 33 11.42 0.51 18.94
N PHE A 34 10.97 0.42 20.20
CA PHE A 34 9.63 -0.08 20.52
C PHE A 34 8.57 1.02 20.51
N TYR A 35 8.91 2.22 20.05
CA TYR A 35 8.08 3.41 20.14
C TYR A 35 7.73 3.97 18.76
N LEU A 36 6.45 4.24 18.53
CA LEU A 36 5.96 5.04 17.40
C LEU A 36 4.98 6.13 17.87
N ASP A 37 5.10 7.31 17.25
CA ASP A 37 4.21 8.43 17.52
C ASP A 37 2.80 8.15 16.97
N PRO A 38 1.72 8.32 17.75
CA PRO A 38 0.36 8.10 17.26
C PRO A 38 0.00 8.94 16.03
N ARG A 39 0.54 10.17 15.89
CA ARG A 39 0.31 11.02 14.71
C ARG A 39 0.89 10.37 13.46
N THR A 40 2.08 9.80 13.59
CA THR A 40 2.73 9.05 12.52
C THR A 40 1.88 7.85 12.11
N LEU A 41 1.37 7.06 13.07
CA LEU A 41 0.47 5.93 12.77
C LEU A 41 -0.82 6.38 12.05
N GLY A 42 -1.38 7.53 12.44
CA GLY A 42 -2.55 8.11 11.78
C GLY A 42 -2.25 8.56 10.35
N LEU A 43 -1.10 9.20 10.13
CA LEU A 43 -0.65 9.61 8.79
C LEU A 43 -0.39 8.40 7.89
N THR A 44 0.34 7.40 8.37
CA THR A 44 0.60 6.16 7.64
C THR A 44 -0.71 5.48 7.25
N ARG A 45 -1.68 5.37 8.17
CA ARG A 45 -3.01 4.81 7.88
C ARG A 45 -3.72 5.53 6.75
N ILE A 46 -3.69 6.87 6.73
CA ILE A 46 -4.30 7.66 5.65
C ILE A 46 -3.61 7.38 4.31
N ILE A 47 -2.27 7.45 4.27
CA ILE A 47 -1.49 7.23 3.04
C ILE A 47 -1.73 5.81 2.51
N VAL A 48 -1.57 4.80 3.36
CA VAL A 48 -1.77 3.39 3.00
C VAL A 48 -3.21 3.13 2.56
N GLY A 49 -4.20 3.68 3.25
CA GLY A 49 -5.60 3.54 2.88
C GLY A 49 -5.92 4.13 1.50
N VAL A 50 -5.38 5.30 1.19
CA VAL A 50 -5.52 5.92 -0.15
C VAL A 50 -4.83 5.07 -1.22
N LEU A 51 -3.61 4.60 -0.97
CA LEU A 51 -2.91 3.73 -1.93
C LEU A 51 -3.63 2.41 -2.17
N MET A 52 -4.21 1.81 -1.13
CA MET A 52 -5.04 0.61 -1.26
C MET A 52 -6.31 0.88 -2.07
N MET A 53 -6.94 2.05 -1.90
CA MET A 53 -8.09 2.44 -2.74
C MET A 53 -7.69 2.62 -4.20
N LEU A 54 -6.55 3.26 -4.49
CA LEU A 54 -6.05 3.43 -5.86
C LEU A 54 -5.70 2.09 -6.50
N ASP A 55 -5.03 1.21 -5.75
CA ASP A 55 -4.70 -0.13 -6.21
C ASP A 55 -5.96 -0.99 -6.42
N CYS A 56 -6.98 -0.82 -5.57
CA CYS A 56 -8.30 -1.44 -5.75
C CYS A 56 -8.94 -1.02 -7.08
N LEU A 57 -8.93 0.28 -7.40
CA LEU A 57 -9.47 0.79 -8.66
C LEU A 57 -8.69 0.25 -9.87
N ARG A 58 -7.37 0.13 -9.75
CA ARG A 58 -6.51 -0.46 -10.80
C ARG A 58 -6.86 -1.92 -11.07
N HIS A 59 -7.10 -2.72 -10.03
CA HIS A 59 -7.57 -4.10 -10.21
C HIS A 59 -9.00 -4.18 -10.71
N ALA A 60 -9.89 -3.28 -10.26
CA ALA A 60 -11.26 -3.20 -10.73
C ALA A 60 -11.33 -2.92 -12.23
N ALA A 61 -10.42 -2.10 -12.77
CA ALA A 61 -10.33 -1.81 -14.21
C ALA A 61 -10.07 -3.05 -15.09
N VAL A 62 -9.50 -4.12 -14.51
CA VAL A 62 -9.26 -5.40 -15.19
C VAL A 62 -9.95 -6.58 -14.51
N ALA A 63 -11.00 -6.28 -13.74
CA ALA A 63 -11.78 -7.26 -13.00
C ALA A 63 -12.39 -8.32 -13.93
N GLU A 64 -12.90 -7.89 -15.09
CA GLU A 64 -13.52 -8.81 -16.03
C GLU A 64 -12.52 -9.90 -16.49
N LEU A 65 -11.32 -9.47 -16.91
CA LEU A 65 -10.32 -10.36 -17.49
C LEU A 65 -9.69 -11.31 -16.46
N TYR A 66 -9.43 -10.85 -15.24
CA TYR A 66 -8.62 -11.63 -14.27
C TYR A 66 -9.40 -12.14 -13.05
N TYR A 67 -10.56 -11.55 -12.73
CA TYR A 67 -11.30 -11.84 -11.50
C TYR A 67 -12.66 -12.49 -11.74
N SER A 68 -13.16 -12.52 -12.99
CA SER A 68 -14.47 -13.06 -13.34
C SER A 68 -14.41 -14.36 -14.16
N ASN A 69 -15.56 -15.02 -14.34
CA ASN A 69 -15.69 -16.21 -15.18
C ASN A 69 -15.79 -15.91 -16.69
N SER A 70 -15.93 -14.65 -17.11
CA SER A 70 -15.83 -14.28 -18.53
C SER A 70 -14.38 -14.04 -18.99
N GLY A 71 -13.44 -14.01 -18.04
CA GLY A 71 -12.03 -13.74 -18.27
C GLY A 71 -11.15 -14.99 -18.48
N VAL A 72 -9.83 -14.78 -18.43
CA VAL A 72 -8.82 -15.83 -18.63
C VAL A 72 -8.57 -16.67 -17.38
N LEU A 73 -8.96 -16.20 -16.19
CA LEU A 73 -8.74 -16.93 -14.95
C LEU A 73 -10.07 -17.12 -14.23
N THR A 74 -10.87 -18.08 -14.67
CA THR A 74 -12.18 -18.38 -14.07
C THR A 74 -12.05 -18.99 -12.68
N ASN A 75 -13.11 -18.91 -11.88
CA ASN A 75 -13.15 -19.51 -10.53
C ASN A 75 -12.92 -21.03 -10.57
N HIS A 76 -13.43 -21.71 -11.60
CA HIS A 76 -13.20 -23.15 -11.79
C HIS A 76 -11.71 -23.47 -11.88
N TYR A 77 -10.96 -22.81 -12.77
CA TYR A 77 -9.53 -23.08 -12.91
C TYR A 77 -8.74 -22.69 -11.66
N ASN A 78 -9.12 -21.60 -11.01
CA ASN A 78 -8.39 -21.15 -9.84
C ASN A 78 -8.64 -22.03 -8.59
N LEU A 79 -9.79 -22.71 -8.52
CA LEU A 79 -10.11 -23.65 -7.43
C LEU A 79 -9.59 -25.07 -7.69
N PHE A 80 -9.70 -25.58 -8.92
CA PHE A 80 -9.34 -26.97 -9.25
C PHE A 80 -7.94 -27.12 -9.85
N SER A 81 -7.30 -26.00 -10.21
CA SER A 81 -5.90 -25.95 -10.65
C SER A 81 -5.17 -24.78 -9.98
N PRO A 82 -5.16 -24.72 -8.63
CA PRO A 82 -4.74 -23.53 -7.90
C PRO A 82 -3.27 -23.19 -8.16
N SER A 83 -2.96 -21.90 -8.16
CA SER A 83 -1.58 -21.39 -8.36
C SER A 83 -0.67 -21.61 -7.13
N SER A 84 -1.23 -22.03 -5.99
CA SER A 84 -0.52 -22.26 -4.74
C SER A 84 -1.16 -23.40 -3.96
N SER A 85 -0.39 -24.04 -3.07
CA SER A 85 -0.86 -25.11 -2.18
C SER A 85 -1.83 -24.63 -1.09
N HIS A 86 -1.83 -23.33 -0.77
CA HIS A 86 -2.67 -22.72 0.26
C HIS A 86 -3.38 -21.51 -0.34
N HIS A 87 -4.34 -21.78 -1.22
CA HIS A 87 -5.02 -20.76 -2.00
C HIS A 87 -6.37 -20.38 -1.35
N PHE A 88 -6.55 -19.09 -1.08
CA PHE A 88 -7.76 -18.52 -0.48
C PHE A 88 -8.09 -17.17 -1.11
N SER A 89 -9.34 -16.93 -1.50
CA SER A 89 -9.78 -15.59 -1.87
C SER A 89 -11.29 -15.41 -1.70
N LEU A 90 -11.71 -14.27 -1.15
CA LEU A 90 -13.12 -13.87 -1.16
C LEU A 90 -13.70 -13.71 -2.58
N PHE A 91 -12.85 -13.49 -3.59
CA PHE A 91 -13.30 -13.32 -4.97
C PHE A 91 -13.85 -14.59 -5.60
N HIS A 92 -13.60 -15.79 -5.03
CA HIS A 92 -14.17 -17.04 -5.56
C HIS A 92 -15.68 -17.15 -5.38
N VAL A 93 -16.29 -16.31 -4.53
CA VAL A 93 -17.75 -16.25 -4.35
C VAL A 93 -18.44 -15.54 -5.52
N PHE A 94 -17.72 -14.68 -6.24
CA PHE A 94 -18.28 -13.81 -7.28
C PHE A 94 -17.86 -14.33 -8.66
N SER A 95 -18.83 -14.54 -9.55
CA SER A 95 -18.61 -15.21 -10.84
C SER A 95 -18.74 -14.26 -12.02
N THR A 96 -19.75 -13.41 -12.03
CA THR A 96 -20.00 -12.49 -13.14
C THR A 96 -19.18 -11.20 -12.99
N PRO A 97 -18.91 -10.46 -14.09
CA PRO A 97 -18.23 -9.17 -13.99
C PRO A 97 -18.92 -8.20 -13.03
N ALA A 98 -20.25 -8.12 -13.06
CA ALA A 98 -21.01 -7.24 -12.17
C ALA A 98 -20.83 -7.61 -10.69
N GLU A 99 -20.92 -8.89 -10.34
CA GLU A 99 -20.69 -9.41 -9.00
C GLU A 99 -19.27 -9.09 -8.49
N VAL A 100 -18.26 -9.25 -9.33
CA VAL A 100 -16.87 -8.96 -9.00
C VAL A 100 -16.67 -7.46 -8.76
N HIS A 101 -17.30 -6.59 -9.55
CA HIS A 101 -17.25 -5.14 -9.30
C HIS A 101 -17.93 -4.75 -7.98
N VAL A 102 -19.00 -5.46 -7.57
CA VAL A 102 -19.57 -5.30 -6.23
C VAL A 102 -18.56 -5.68 -5.15
N ALA A 103 -17.82 -6.78 -5.32
CA ALA A 103 -16.76 -7.18 -4.40
C ALA A 103 -15.65 -6.12 -4.28
N PHE A 104 -15.20 -5.55 -5.40
CA PHE A 104 -14.26 -4.42 -5.39
C PHE A 104 -14.86 -3.18 -4.72
N GLY A 105 -16.15 -2.90 -4.90
CA GLY A 105 -16.85 -1.82 -4.19
C GLY A 105 -16.85 -2.01 -2.67
N LEU A 106 -17.05 -3.24 -2.20
CA LEU A 106 -16.96 -3.60 -0.78
C LEU A 106 -15.53 -3.46 -0.23
N ALA A 107 -14.53 -3.92 -0.99
CA ALA A 107 -13.12 -3.76 -0.65
C ALA A 107 -12.75 -2.27 -0.55
N PHE A 108 -13.14 -1.46 -1.55
CA PHE A 108 -12.92 -0.02 -1.57
C PHE A 108 -13.55 0.67 -0.35
N LEU A 109 -14.77 0.28 0.03
CA LEU A 109 -15.43 0.81 1.22
C LEU A 109 -14.68 0.45 2.51
N CYS A 110 -14.16 -0.78 2.63
CA CYS A 110 -13.29 -1.17 3.73
C CYS A 110 -12.02 -0.31 3.79
N TYR A 111 -11.39 -0.07 2.63
CA TYR A 111 -10.18 0.75 2.53
C TYR A 111 -10.45 2.22 2.84
N PHE A 112 -11.63 2.74 2.47
CA PHE A 112 -12.08 4.07 2.85
C PHE A 112 -12.25 4.20 4.37
N PHE A 113 -12.95 3.25 5.01
CA PHE A 113 -13.10 3.26 6.47
C PHE A 113 -11.78 3.06 7.22
N PHE A 114 -10.87 2.27 6.64
CA PHE A 114 -9.48 2.20 7.07
C PHE A 114 -8.80 3.57 6.96
N ALA A 115 -8.89 4.25 5.81
CA ALA A 115 -8.24 5.55 5.53
C ALA A 115 -8.76 6.70 6.39
N ILE A 116 -10.03 6.67 6.84
CA ILE A 116 -10.57 7.67 7.79
C ILE A 116 -10.51 7.23 9.26
N GLY A 117 -10.27 5.94 9.52
CA GLY A 117 -10.01 5.41 10.86
C GLY A 117 -11.30 5.32 11.67
N TYR A 118 -12.38 4.92 10.99
CA TYR A 118 -13.64 4.56 11.60
C TYR A 118 -13.59 3.09 11.99
N ARG A 119 -13.89 2.75 13.25
CA ARG A 119 -13.73 1.40 13.82
C ARG A 119 -12.40 0.77 13.40
N ALA A 120 -11.30 1.49 13.61
CA ALA A 120 -10.00 1.24 12.98
C ALA A 120 -9.53 -0.21 13.11
N ARG A 121 -9.70 -0.84 14.28
CA ARG A 121 -9.31 -2.26 14.46
C ARG A 121 -10.06 -3.21 13.53
N LEU A 122 -11.36 -3.01 13.35
CA LEU A 122 -12.17 -3.84 12.46
C LEU A 122 -11.72 -3.66 11.03
N PHE A 123 -11.63 -2.41 10.56
CA PHE A 123 -11.28 -2.14 9.17
C PHE A 123 -9.81 -2.37 8.84
N ASN A 124 -8.88 -2.36 9.80
CA ASN A 124 -7.52 -2.89 9.58
C ASN A 124 -7.58 -4.38 9.21
N ILE A 125 -8.32 -5.19 9.97
CA ILE A 125 -8.43 -6.64 9.74
C ILE A 125 -9.20 -6.93 8.45
N LEU A 126 -10.34 -6.27 8.22
CA LEU A 126 -11.11 -6.46 6.98
C LEU A 126 -10.29 -6.04 5.76
N SER A 127 -9.52 -4.97 5.86
CA SER A 127 -8.66 -4.52 4.77
C SER A 127 -7.52 -5.49 4.50
N LEU A 128 -6.92 -6.10 5.54
CA LEU A 128 -5.96 -7.19 5.36
C LEU A 128 -6.58 -8.36 4.59
N ILE A 129 -7.77 -8.80 4.98
CA ILE A 129 -8.47 -9.90 4.31
C ILE A 129 -8.73 -9.59 2.83
N TRP A 130 -9.16 -8.37 2.51
CA TRP A 130 -9.40 -7.94 1.13
C TRP A 130 -8.13 -7.85 0.29
N VAL A 131 -7.03 -7.28 0.84
CA VAL A 131 -5.72 -7.23 0.17
C VAL A 131 -5.24 -8.64 -0.12
N THR A 132 -5.17 -9.48 0.92
CA THR A 132 -4.74 -10.88 0.78
C THR A 132 -5.62 -11.64 -0.20
N SER A 133 -6.94 -11.40 -0.21
CA SER A 133 -7.85 -12.03 -1.17
C SER A 133 -7.60 -11.57 -2.61
N THR A 134 -7.31 -10.29 -2.81
CA THR A 134 -7.03 -9.72 -4.15
C THR A 134 -5.75 -10.33 -4.71
N ASP A 135 -4.70 -10.39 -3.90
CA ASP A 135 -3.38 -10.90 -4.31
C ASP A 135 -3.40 -12.43 -4.48
N SER A 136 -4.10 -13.13 -3.59
CA SER A 136 -4.26 -14.59 -3.71
C SER A 136 -5.14 -14.97 -4.88
N ARG A 137 -6.11 -14.14 -5.30
CA ARG A 137 -6.90 -14.40 -6.51
C ARG A 137 -6.05 -14.38 -7.78
N LEU A 138 -4.96 -13.61 -7.78
CA LEU A 138 -4.11 -13.38 -8.94
C LEU A 138 -2.63 -13.60 -8.60
N ILE A 139 -2.29 -14.76 -8.03
CA ILE A 139 -0.91 -15.11 -7.63
C ILE A 139 0.10 -14.95 -8.77
N LEU A 140 -0.32 -15.15 -10.01
CA LEU A 140 0.55 -14.98 -11.18
C LEU A 140 1.11 -13.56 -11.31
N VAL A 141 0.47 -12.52 -10.75
CA VAL A 141 1.04 -11.16 -10.76
C VAL A 141 1.86 -10.82 -9.53
N GLU A 142 2.02 -11.76 -8.59
CA GLU A 142 2.74 -11.48 -7.36
C GLU A 142 4.20 -11.15 -7.62
N ASN A 143 4.61 -10.02 -7.04
CA ASN A 143 5.95 -9.50 -6.98
C ASN A 143 6.17 -8.88 -5.59
N GLY A 144 7.38 -8.36 -5.33
CA GLY A 144 7.74 -7.78 -4.03
C GLY A 144 6.82 -6.64 -3.59
N GLY A 145 6.13 -5.96 -4.52
CA GLY A 145 5.14 -4.94 -4.22
C GLY A 145 3.97 -5.47 -3.41
N TYR A 146 3.30 -6.51 -3.90
CA TYR A 146 2.14 -7.10 -3.22
C TYR A 146 2.51 -7.70 -1.86
N VAL A 147 3.70 -8.29 -1.73
CA VAL A 147 4.22 -8.76 -0.44
C VAL A 147 4.37 -7.60 0.55
N VAL A 148 4.91 -6.46 0.10
CA VAL A 148 5.03 -5.25 0.93
C VAL A 148 3.66 -4.72 1.38
N VAL A 149 2.65 -4.74 0.51
CA VAL A 149 1.27 -4.34 0.86
C VAL A 149 0.74 -5.24 1.98
N ASN A 150 0.80 -6.56 1.82
CA ASN A 150 0.32 -7.52 2.84
C ASN A 150 1.03 -7.33 4.18
N LEU A 151 2.37 -7.23 4.17
CA LEU A 151 3.16 -7.04 5.40
C LEU A 151 2.81 -5.74 6.10
N LEU A 152 2.73 -4.62 5.38
CA LEU A 152 2.44 -3.32 5.99
C LEU A 152 1.03 -3.30 6.60
N VAL A 153 0.02 -3.78 5.87
CA VAL A 153 -1.37 -3.84 6.38
C VAL A 153 -1.47 -4.83 7.56
N PHE A 154 -0.76 -5.95 7.50
CA PHE A 154 -0.64 -6.89 8.62
C PHE A 154 -0.09 -6.20 9.86
N TYR A 155 1.02 -5.47 9.77
CA TYR A 155 1.59 -4.74 10.90
C TYR A 155 0.63 -3.69 11.47
N LEU A 156 -0.10 -2.98 10.61
CA LEU A 156 -1.07 -1.97 11.02
C LEU A 156 -2.25 -2.56 11.82
N CYS A 157 -2.59 -3.85 11.63
CA CYS A 157 -3.58 -4.55 12.46
C CYS A 157 -3.20 -4.61 13.95
N TRP A 158 -1.89 -4.59 14.24
CA TRP A 158 -1.35 -4.71 15.60
C TRP A 158 -1.06 -3.36 16.26
N LEU A 159 -1.17 -2.26 15.50
CA LEU A 159 -0.86 -0.90 15.92
C LEU A 159 -2.13 -0.07 16.17
N PRO A 160 -2.10 0.92 17.08
CA PRO A 160 -3.27 1.72 17.43
C PRO A 160 -3.52 2.85 16.41
N THR A 161 -3.74 2.48 15.14
CA THR A 161 -3.89 3.42 14.01
C THR A 161 -5.11 4.36 14.12
N GLY A 162 -6.07 4.02 14.98
CA GLY A 162 -7.25 4.83 15.29
C GLY A 162 -7.07 5.89 16.37
N ARG A 163 -5.87 6.10 16.94
CA ARG A 163 -5.66 7.10 18.01
C ARG A 163 -5.54 8.56 17.54
N ARG A 164 -5.11 8.78 16.29
CA ARG A 164 -4.89 10.12 15.73
C ARG A 164 -5.36 10.19 14.28
N PHE A 165 -5.76 11.41 13.89
CA PHE A 165 -6.26 11.73 12.55
C PHE A 165 -7.39 10.81 12.08
N SER A 166 -8.22 10.35 13.02
CA SER A 166 -9.22 9.32 12.80
C SER A 166 -10.60 9.75 13.30
N VAL A 167 -11.64 9.19 12.68
CA VAL A 167 -13.03 9.32 13.18
C VAL A 167 -13.16 8.72 14.57
N ASP A 168 -12.50 7.59 14.86
CA ASP A 168 -12.50 6.99 16.20
C ASP A 168 -11.98 7.93 17.29
N ALA A 169 -10.91 8.69 17.02
CA ALA A 169 -10.36 9.66 17.97
C ALA A 169 -11.33 10.83 18.18
N LEU A 170 -11.97 11.31 17.12
CA LEU A 170 -12.98 12.36 17.19
C LEU A 170 -14.19 11.92 18.02
N LEU A 171 -14.74 10.74 17.73
CA LEU A 171 -15.89 10.17 18.45
C LEU A 171 -15.55 9.90 19.92
N ARG A 172 -14.33 9.42 20.21
CA ARG A 172 -13.87 9.21 21.58
C ARG A 172 -13.73 10.52 22.35
N SER A 173 -13.06 11.51 21.77
CA SER A 173 -12.93 12.85 22.38
C SER A 173 -14.29 13.51 22.59
N ALA A 174 -15.23 13.38 21.65
CA ALA A 174 -16.59 13.91 21.81
C ALA A 174 -17.41 13.23 22.92
N ARG A 175 -17.08 11.97 23.27
CA ARG A 175 -17.70 11.25 24.38
C ARG A 175 -17.07 11.62 25.73
N GLU A 176 -15.75 11.73 25.78
CA GLU A 176 -14.98 11.99 27.01
C GLU A 176 -14.96 13.47 27.39
N GLN A 177 -14.98 14.38 26.42
CA GLN A 177 -14.95 15.82 26.61
C GLN A 177 -16.22 16.43 26.02
N ARG A 178 -16.96 17.19 26.83
CA ARG A 178 -18.14 17.93 26.37
C ARG A 178 -18.00 19.37 26.82
N GLU A 179 -17.48 20.20 25.93
CA GLU A 179 -17.30 21.64 26.18
C GLU A 179 -18.68 22.31 26.20
N GLN A 180 -19.16 22.74 27.35
CA GLN A 180 -20.50 23.33 27.51
C GLN A 180 -20.45 24.84 27.68
N THR A 181 -19.33 25.36 28.17
CA THR A 181 -19.08 26.78 28.36
C THR A 181 -18.01 27.28 27.39
N LEU A 182 -17.93 28.59 27.24
CA LEU A 182 -16.86 29.23 26.47
C LEU A 182 -15.49 28.97 27.11
N ASP A 183 -15.43 28.91 28.44
CA ASP A 183 -14.21 28.60 29.19
C ASP A 183 -13.74 27.16 28.93
N ASP A 184 -14.66 26.20 28.77
CA ASP A 184 -14.31 24.83 28.37
C ASP A 184 -13.67 24.79 26.97
N LEU A 185 -14.16 25.61 26.03
CA LEU A 185 -13.59 25.72 24.69
C LEU A 185 -12.21 26.40 24.70
N ARG A 186 -12.02 27.37 25.59
CA ARG A 186 -10.75 28.09 25.80
C ARG A 186 -9.73 27.23 26.54
N ALA A 187 -10.17 26.32 27.42
CA ALA A 187 -9.31 25.42 28.16
C ALA A 187 -8.48 24.51 27.21
N ASP A 188 -7.19 24.36 27.52
CA ASP A 188 -6.26 23.51 26.76
C ASP A 188 -6.18 22.11 27.39
N HIS A 189 -7.33 21.45 27.57
CA HIS A 189 -7.37 20.10 28.11
C HIS A 189 -7.29 19.06 27.00
N ARG A 190 -6.13 18.42 26.84
CA ARG A 190 -5.95 17.30 25.90
C ARG A 190 -5.88 15.97 26.66
N PRO A 191 -6.64 14.94 26.24
CA PRO A 191 -6.55 13.64 26.88
C PRO A 191 -5.15 13.04 26.68
N GLY A 192 -4.58 12.45 27.74
CA GLY A 192 -3.24 11.83 27.68
C GLY A 192 -3.08 10.80 26.56
N TRP A 193 -4.12 9.98 26.30
CA TRP A 193 -4.08 8.97 25.23
C TRP A 193 -3.86 9.53 23.81
N LEU A 194 -4.05 10.84 23.61
CA LEU A 194 -3.83 11.56 22.35
C LEU A 194 -2.35 11.91 22.14
N THR A 195 -1.61 12.10 23.23
CA THR A 195 -0.19 12.51 23.27
C THR A 195 0.74 11.38 23.69
N ASP A 196 0.20 10.37 24.38
CA ASP A 196 0.97 9.28 24.96
C ASP A 196 1.61 8.41 23.88
N ARG A 197 2.88 8.18 24.13
CA ARG A 197 3.74 7.38 23.28
C ARG A 197 3.24 5.93 23.21
N HIS A 198 3.05 5.36 22.01
CA HIS A 198 2.70 3.95 21.90
C HIS A 198 3.94 3.06 21.92
N ARG A 199 4.07 2.25 22.98
CA ARG A 199 5.11 1.21 23.09
C ARG A 199 4.53 -0.17 22.84
N SER A 200 5.08 -0.91 21.87
CA SER A 200 4.74 -2.32 21.64
C SER A 200 5.81 -3.05 20.85
N PHE A 201 5.82 -4.38 20.94
CA PHE A 201 6.68 -5.23 20.11
C PHE A 201 6.38 -5.08 18.62
N ALA A 202 5.12 -4.81 18.24
CA ALA A 202 4.74 -4.49 16.87
C ALA A 202 5.49 -3.27 16.30
N CYS A 203 5.78 -2.25 17.13
CA CYS A 203 6.55 -1.08 16.70
C CYS A 203 7.99 -1.45 16.33
N LEU A 204 8.61 -2.35 17.09
CA LEU A 204 9.94 -2.86 16.75
C LEU A 204 9.87 -3.62 15.42
N MET A 205 8.95 -4.59 15.31
CA MET A 205 8.89 -5.48 14.15
C MET A 205 8.64 -4.72 12.85
N VAL A 206 7.70 -3.76 12.82
CA VAL A 206 7.39 -3.03 11.58
C VAL A 206 8.56 -2.17 11.09
N VAL A 207 9.34 -1.59 12.02
CA VAL A 207 10.53 -0.80 11.69
C VAL A 207 11.71 -1.70 11.33
N ALA A 208 11.87 -2.82 12.05
CA ALA A 208 12.93 -3.79 11.79
C ALA A 208 12.72 -4.47 10.43
N ASN A 209 11.51 -4.92 10.12
CA ASN A 209 11.22 -5.55 8.82
C ASN A 209 11.50 -4.56 7.68
N PHE A 210 11.12 -3.29 7.84
CA PHE A 210 11.41 -2.26 6.84
C PHE A 210 12.92 -2.13 6.56
N GLY A 211 13.75 -2.07 7.61
CA GLY A 211 15.20 -2.02 7.44
C GLY A 211 15.78 -3.33 6.86
N ILE A 212 15.23 -4.48 7.25
CA ILE A 212 15.66 -5.80 6.76
C ILE A 212 15.42 -5.94 5.25
N ILE A 213 14.33 -5.40 4.71
CA ILE A 213 14.07 -5.36 3.27
C ILE A 213 15.28 -4.74 2.56
N TYR A 214 15.77 -3.60 3.02
CA TYR A 214 16.93 -2.93 2.41
C TYR A 214 18.24 -3.69 2.62
N ILE A 215 18.45 -4.29 3.79
CA ILE A 215 19.65 -5.11 4.06
C ILE A 215 19.74 -6.25 3.04
N PHE A 216 18.70 -7.06 2.92
CA PHE A 216 18.73 -8.20 2.00
C PHE A 216 18.69 -7.76 0.54
N ASN A 217 18.02 -6.66 0.20
CA ASN A 217 18.05 -6.14 -1.15
C ASN A 217 19.46 -5.76 -1.60
N VAL A 218 20.30 -5.22 -0.71
CA VAL A 218 21.73 -4.94 -1.00
C VAL A 218 22.54 -6.23 -1.04
N ILE A 219 22.45 -7.07 0.00
CA ILE A 219 23.30 -8.27 0.13
C ILE A 219 23.02 -9.27 -0.98
N ASN A 220 21.79 -9.36 -1.48
CA ASN A 220 21.45 -10.24 -2.60
C ASN A 220 22.05 -9.76 -3.94
N LYS A 221 22.46 -8.49 -4.09
CA LYS A 221 23.00 -7.90 -5.33
C LYS A 221 24.53 -8.07 -5.45
N TYR A 222 24.97 -9.32 -5.45
CA TYR A 222 26.40 -9.67 -5.50
C TYR A 222 26.90 -10.14 -6.87
N GLY A 223 26.04 -10.20 -7.90
CA GLY A 223 26.38 -10.70 -9.23
C GLY A 223 27.24 -9.73 -10.05
N ASP A 224 27.87 -10.26 -11.10
CA ASP A 224 28.89 -9.54 -11.87
C ASP A 224 28.37 -8.26 -12.56
N ILE A 225 27.12 -8.26 -13.05
CA ILE A 225 26.51 -7.09 -13.69
C ILE A 225 26.41 -5.90 -12.71
N TRP A 226 26.12 -6.18 -11.43
CA TRP A 226 26.15 -5.15 -10.38
C TRP A 226 27.57 -4.68 -10.07
N ARG A 227 28.53 -5.60 -10.00
CA ARG A 227 29.94 -5.26 -9.73
C ARG A 227 30.53 -4.38 -10.82
N GLU A 228 30.20 -4.65 -12.08
CA GLU A 228 30.65 -3.89 -13.25
C GLU A 228 29.89 -2.57 -13.48
N GLY A 229 28.82 -2.33 -12.72
CA GLY A 229 28.00 -1.12 -12.82
C GLY A 229 27.06 -1.12 -14.05
N LEU A 230 26.69 -2.28 -14.57
CA LEU A 230 25.91 -2.40 -15.81
C LEU A 230 24.40 -2.56 -15.57
N THR A 231 23.97 -2.67 -14.30
CA THR A 231 22.56 -2.98 -14.00
C THR A 231 21.59 -1.95 -14.52
N VAL A 232 21.86 -0.65 -14.33
CA VAL A 232 20.96 0.41 -14.78
C VAL A 232 20.80 0.40 -16.30
N HIS A 233 21.87 0.09 -17.05
CA HIS A 233 21.79 -0.10 -18.50
C HIS A 233 20.77 -1.18 -18.84
N TYR A 234 20.89 -2.37 -18.28
CA TYR A 234 19.97 -3.46 -18.57
C TYR A 234 18.54 -3.18 -18.12
N VAL A 235 18.34 -2.61 -16.93
CA VAL A 235 17.00 -2.31 -16.40
C VAL A 235 16.26 -1.30 -17.27
N LEU A 236 16.95 -0.31 -17.82
CA LEU A 236 16.35 0.67 -18.74
C LEU A 236 15.98 0.08 -20.11
N HIS A 237 16.52 -1.09 -20.45
CA HIS A 237 16.22 -1.82 -21.69
C HIS A 237 15.22 -2.96 -21.49
N ILE A 238 14.59 -3.07 -20.32
CA ILE A 238 13.45 -3.98 -20.14
C ILE A 238 12.18 -3.20 -20.53
N ASP A 239 11.85 -3.17 -21.82
CA ASP A 239 10.69 -2.46 -22.40
C ASP A 239 9.37 -2.81 -21.70
N ARG A 240 9.16 -4.07 -21.32
CA ARG A 240 7.96 -4.45 -20.55
C ARG A 240 7.92 -3.83 -19.14
N MET A 241 9.03 -3.38 -18.58
CA MET A 241 9.05 -2.83 -17.20
C MET A 241 9.21 -1.31 -17.17
N VAL A 242 9.71 -0.68 -18.22
CA VAL A 242 9.95 0.76 -18.22
C VAL A 242 8.71 1.56 -18.62
N THR A 243 8.72 2.84 -18.29
CA THR A 243 7.75 3.83 -18.76
C THR A 243 8.37 4.66 -19.88
N GLY A 244 7.54 5.41 -20.62
CA GLY A 244 8.04 6.35 -21.62
C GLY A 244 9.01 7.41 -21.05
N LEU A 245 8.98 7.70 -19.75
CA LEU A 245 9.94 8.61 -19.12
C LEU A 245 11.35 8.02 -19.00
N ALA A 246 11.50 6.70 -19.01
CA ALA A 246 12.80 6.03 -18.96
C ALA A 246 13.47 5.92 -20.35
N VAL A 247 12.69 5.98 -21.43
CA VAL A 247 13.19 5.83 -22.80
C VAL A 247 14.25 6.90 -23.15
N PRO A 248 14.06 8.21 -22.90
CA PRO A 248 15.11 9.20 -23.17
C PRO A 248 16.40 8.95 -22.38
N PHE A 249 16.30 8.39 -21.17
CA PHE A 249 17.48 8.09 -20.36
C PHE A 249 18.28 6.94 -20.95
N ARG A 250 17.62 5.88 -21.45
CA ARG A 250 18.35 4.75 -22.05
C ARG A 250 19.06 5.15 -23.35
N GLU A 251 18.46 6.05 -24.12
CA GLU A 251 19.00 6.52 -25.41
C GLU A 251 20.16 7.51 -25.25
N HIS A 252 20.14 8.35 -24.20
CA HIS A 252 21.09 9.46 -24.07
C HIS A 252 22.08 9.31 -22.91
N MET A 253 21.85 8.39 -21.97
CA MET A 253 22.75 8.24 -20.82
C MET A 253 24.01 7.47 -21.22
N PRO A 254 25.21 8.10 -21.13
CA PRO A 254 26.44 7.40 -21.44
C PRO A 254 26.74 6.30 -20.41
N LEU A 255 27.40 5.22 -20.84
CA LEU A 255 27.68 4.06 -19.99
C LEU A 255 28.43 4.40 -18.68
N TRP A 256 29.36 5.37 -18.70
CA TRP A 256 30.07 5.78 -17.48
C TRP A 256 29.11 6.35 -16.42
N LEU A 257 28.08 7.07 -16.84
CA LEU A 257 27.07 7.62 -15.94
C LEU A 257 26.15 6.50 -15.44
N SER A 258 25.77 5.56 -16.31
CA SER A 258 25.01 4.36 -15.92
C SER A 258 25.73 3.54 -14.82
N ARG A 259 27.05 3.42 -14.90
CA ARG A 259 27.89 2.79 -13.86
C ARG A 259 27.82 3.52 -12.53
N ILE A 260 28.00 4.83 -12.54
CA ILE A 260 27.90 5.66 -11.33
C ILE A 260 26.51 5.53 -10.70
N VAL A 261 25.44 5.61 -11.50
CA VAL A 261 24.06 5.48 -11.01
C VAL A 261 23.83 4.08 -10.44
N THR A 262 24.34 3.03 -11.09
CA THR A 262 24.22 1.64 -10.59
C THR A 262 24.82 1.50 -9.19
N TRP A 263 26.04 1.97 -8.96
CA TRP A 263 26.66 1.89 -7.64
C TRP A 263 26.02 2.86 -6.63
N LEU A 264 25.56 4.04 -7.08
CA LEU A 264 24.82 4.97 -6.24
C LEU A 264 23.54 4.33 -5.69
N VAL A 265 22.82 3.51 -6.48
CA VAL A 265 21.66 2.76 -5.99
C VAL A 265 22.04 1.86 -4.81
N LEU A 266 23.15 1.11 -4.91
CA LEU A 266 23.63 0.25 -3.80
C LEU A 266 24.01 1.07 -2.57
N VAL A 267 24.72 2.17 -2.76
CA VAL A 267 25.12 3.08 -1.66
C VAL A 267 23.88 3.66 -0.97
N VAL A 268 22.89 4.10 -1.73
CA VAL A 268 21.64 4.65 -1.21
C VAL A 268 20.87 3.59 -0.43
N GLU A 269 20.69 2.39 -0.98
CA GLU A 269 19.99 1.29 -0.31
C GLU A 269 20.69 0.87 1.00
N ALA A 270 22.02 0.77 1.00
CA ALA A 270 22.79 0.47 2.20
C ALA A 270 22.67 1.61 3.24
N THR A 271 22.75 2.86 2.79
CA THR A 271 22.62 4.03 3.66
C THR A 271 21.22 4.11 4.28
N ILE A 272 20.16 3.74 3.56
CA ILE A 272 18.79 3.66 4.10
C ILE A 272 18.75 2.69 5.28
N ALA A 273 19.25 1.46 5.11
CA ALA A 273 19.28 0.46 6.18
C ALA A 273 20.07 0.96 7.40
N MET A 274 21.27 1.51 7.17
CA MET A 274 22.10 2.07 8.23
C MET A 274 21.39 3.21 8.97
N ALA A 275 20.77 4.15 8.25
CA ALA A 275 20.08 5.30 8.83
C ALA A 275 18.83 4.92 9.63
N ILE A 276 18.11 3.85 9.22
CA ILE A 276 16.99 3.27 9.96
C ILE A 276 17.47 2.68 11.30
N PHE A 277 18.53 1.87 11.28
CA PHE A 277 19.02 1.19 12.48
C PHE A 277 19.95 2.04 13.34
N TRP A 278 20.40 3.19 12.84
CA TRP A 278 21.28 4.07 13.57
C TRP A 278 20.63 4.49 14.91
N PRO A 279 21.27 4.23 16.05
CA PRO A 279 20.62 4.36 17.36
C PRO A 279 20.56 5.80 17.88
N GLU A 280 21.52 6.63 17.48
CA GLU A 280 21.71 7.98 18.01
C GLU A 280 21.27 9.07 17.02
N ASN A 281 21.02 10.29 17.50
CA ASN A 281 20.64 11.44 16.66
C ASN A 281 19.55 11.14 15.60
N ARG A 282 18.58 10.27 15.94
CA ARG A 282 17.54 9.79 15.02
C ARG A 282 16.64 10.89 14.47
N ARG A 283 16.69 12.09 15.08
CA ARG A 283 16.06 13.31 14.56
C ARG A 283 16.60 13.71 13.17
N ILE A 284 17.79 13.23 12.80
CA ILE A 284 18.41 13.45 11.48
C ILE A 284 18.40 12.15 10.66
N THR A 285 18.78 11.02 11.25
CA THR A 285 18.91 9.77 10.47
C THR A 285 17.57 9.25 9.95
N ARG A 286 16.48 9.42 10.70
CA ARG A 286 15.14 8.97 10.26
C ARG A 286 14.60 9.80 9.09
N PRO A 287 14.62 11.15 9.12
CA PRO A 287 14.30 11.95 7.94
C PRO A 287 15.25 11.70 6.77
N LEU A 288 16.55 11.51 7.00
CA LEU A 288 17.50 11.16 5.94
C LEU A 288 17.09 9.85 5.25
N ALA A 289 16.83 8.79 6.02
CA ALA A 289 16.32 7.53 5.47
C ALA A 289 15.01 7.76 4.69
N MET A 290 14.08 8.53 5.22
CA MET A 290 12.82 8.85 4.55
C MET A 290 13.02 9.59 3.22
N VAL A 291 13.94 10.57 3.16
CA VAL A 291 14.28 11.30 1.92
C VAL A 291 14.94 10.38 0.89
N LEU A 292 15.87 9.52 1.33
CA LEU A 292 16.52 8.56 0.44
C LEU A 292 15.54 7.52 -0.10
N VAL A 293 14.65 6.99 0.76
CA VAL A 293 13.54 6.10 0.34
C VAL A 293 12.66 6.82 -0.68
N PHE A 294 12.26 8.06 -0.38
CA PHE A 294 11.39 8.84 -1.26
C PHE A 294 12.04 9.09 -2.62
N GLY A 295 13.29 9.53 -2.66
CA GLY A 295 14.02 9.78 -3.91
C GLY A 295 14.20 8.51 -4.75
N LEU A 296 14.67 7.43 -4.12
CA LEU A 296 14.90 6.14 -4.80
C LEU A 296 13.59 5.57 -5.37
N HIS A 297 12.55 5.48 -4.55
CA HIS A 297 11.29 4.87 -4.98
C HIS A 297 10.44 5.79 -5.85
N LEU A 298 10.57 7.12 -5.72
CA LEU A 298 9.95 8.02 -6.69
C LEU A 298 10.56 7.79 -8.07
N ALA A 299 11.90 7.73 -8.18
CA ALA A 299 12.57 7.42 -9.43
C ALA A 299 12.09 6.08 -10.01
N PHE A 300 12.04 5.02 -9.19
CA PHE A 300 11.52 3.72 -9.63
C PHE A 300 10.05 3.76 -10.04
N GLY A 301 9.19 4.42 -9.28
CA GLY A 301 7.74 4.47 -9.51
C GLY A 301 7.35 5.31 -10.73
N VAL A 302 8.16 6.31 -11.11
CA VAL A 302 7.91 7.10 -12.33
C VAL A 302 8.60 6.53 -13.56
N MET A 303 9.73 5.84 -13.41
CA MET A 303 10.50 5.30 -14.53
C MET A 303 10.12 3.85 -14.87
N MET A 304 9.59 3.08 -13.92
CA MET A 304 9.26 1.66 -14.09
C MET A 304 7.84 1.30 -13.60
N ARG A 305 7.27 0.26 -14.21
CA ARG A 305 5.96 -0.34 -13.92
C ARG A 305 6.09 -1.50 -12.93
N LEU A 306 6.49 -1.19 -11.69
CA LEU A 306 6.68 -2.18 -10.62
C LEU A 306 5.44 -2.43 -9.74
N GLY A 307 4.25 -2.09 -10.24
CA GLY A 307 2.99 -2.22 -9.50
C GLY A 307 2.99 -1.38 -8.23
N PRO A 308 2.53 -1.90 -7.07
CA PRO A 308 2.39 -1.12 -5.84
C PRO A 308 3.72 -0.85 -5.11
N PHE A 309 4.83 -1.52 -5.47
CA PHE A 309 6.05 -1.58 -4.66
C PHE A 309 6.59 -0.21 -4.24
N ALA A 310 6.92 0.65 -5.20
CA ALA A 310 7.53 1.96 -4.95
C ALA A 310 6.68 2.82 -4.01
N TRP A 311 5.37 2.91 -4.29
CA TRP A 311 4.44 3.75 -3.55
C TRP A 311 4.24 3.27 -2.12
N PHE A 312 4.15 1.96 -1.90
CA PHE A 312 4.01 1.41 -0.55
C PHE A 312 5.31 1.44 0.26
N MET A 313 6.48 1.39 -0.37
CA MET A 313 7.76 1.63 0.31
C MET A 313 7.87 3.09 0.78
N ILE A 314 7.44 4.05 -0.04
CA ILE A 314 7.31 5.45 0.37
C ILE A 314 6.34 5.57 1.55
N ALA A 315 5.17 4.92 1.46
CA ALA A 315 4.20 4.94 2.56
C ALA A 315 4.75 4.33 3.86
N TRP A 316 5.48 3.21 3.79
CA TRP A 316 6.11 2.58 4.95
C TRP A 316 7.12 3.53 5.62
N SER A 317 7.89 4.29 4.84
CA SER A 317 8.85 5.26 5.37
C SER A 317 8.23 6.37 6.21
N SER A 318 6.93 6.66 6.06
CA SER A 318 6.25 7.62 6.93
C SER A 318 6.32 7.22 8.40
N LEU A 319 6.44 5.93 8.72
CA LEU A 319 6.63 5.41 10.08
C LEU A 319 7.93 5.88 10.75
N LEU A 320 8.88 6.41 9.98
CA LEU A 320 10.14 6.94 10.49
C LEU A 320 9.97 8.32 11.16
N LEU A 321 8.84 9.00 10.98
CA LEU A 321 8.56 10.28 11.64
C LEU A 321 8.40 10.10 13.15
N MET A 322 9.21 10.83 13.91
CA MET A 322 9.21 10.82 15.37
C MET A 322 8.50 12.06 15.93
N THR A 323 8.24 12.05 17.25
CA THR A 323 7.61 13.18 17.96
C THR A 323 8.31 14.51 17.73
N VAL A 324 9.65 14.53 17.74
CA VAL A 324 10.43 15.75 17.51
C VAL A 324 10.18 16.37 16.13
N HIS A 325 9.97 15.56 15.09
CA HIS A 325 9.67 16.10 13.75
C HIS A 325 8.29 16.74 13.73
N TRP A 326 7.30 16.12 14.39
CA TRP A 326 5.98 16.71 14.52
C TRP A 326 6.02 18.02 15.32
N GLU A 327 6.77 18.09 16.42
CA GLU A 327 6.96 19.32 17.19
C GLU A 327 7.61 20.42 16.34
N MET A 328 8.61 20.09 15.53
CA MET A 328 9.24 21.02 14.58
C MET A 328 8.25 21.53 13.53
N ILE A 329 7.45 20.63 12.94
CA ILE A 329 6.42 20.97 11.94
C ILE A 329 5.35 21.87 12.58
N GLU A 330 4.86 21.51 13.77
CA GLU A 330 3.86 22.28 14.51
C GLU A 330 4.38 23.67 14.86
N ALA A 331 5.62 23.80 15.32
CA ALA A 331 6.26 25.09 15.61
C ALA A 331 6.44 25.95 14.35
N ALA A 332 6.94 25.37 13.26
CA ALA A 332 7.11 26.07 11.98
C ALA A 332 5.76 26.53 11.41
N TYR A 333 4.73 25.70 11.50
CA TYR A 333 3.38 26.02 11.07
C TYR A 333 2.77 27.13 11.93
N ALA A 334 2.90 27.04 13.26
CA ALA A 334 2.37 28.03 14.20
C ALA A 334 2.98 29.43 14.01
N ARG A 335 4.25 29.53 13.59
CA ARG A 335 4.90 30.82 13.26
C ARG A 335 4.29 31.52 12.03
N ARG A 336 3.81 30.75 11.04
CA ARG A 336 3.28 31.28 9.77
C ARG A 336 1.76 31.46 9.76
N GLN A 337 1.10 31.01 10.82
CA GLN A 337 -0.36 31.01 10.96
C GLN A 337 -0.80 32.20 11.83
N PRO A 338 -1.60 33.14 11.31
CA PRO A 338 -2.23 34.16 12.13
C PRO A 338 -3.25 33.52 13.08
N SER A 339 -3.60 34.20 14.18
CA SER A 339 -4.75 33.74 14.98
C SER A 339 -6.06 33.97 14.20
N ILE A 340 -6.97 33.02 14.33
CA ILE A 340 -8.33 33.07 13.82
C ILE A 340 -9.25 33.17 15.03
N GLU A 341 -9.95 34.29 15.12
CA GLU A 341 -10.97 34.53 16.13
C GLU A 341 -12.32 34.07 15.59
N VAL A 342 -13.06 33.32 16.40
CA VAL A 342 -14.35 32.74 16.04
C VAL A 342 -15.40 33.16 17.06
N ARG A 343 -16.50 33.71 16.55
CA ARG A 343 -17.76 33.96 17.28
C ARG A 343 -18.81 33.00 16.76
N PHE A 344 -19.67 32.52 17.64
CA PHE A 344 -20.73 31.60 17.27
C PHE A 344 -21.98 31.85 18.10
N ASP A 345 -23.13 31.43 17.57
CA ASP A 345 -24.40 31.52 18.30
C ASP A 345 -24.43 30.47 19.42
N THR A 346 -24.37 30.92 20.67
CA THR A 346 -24.38 30.07 21.86
C THR A 346 -25.74 29.41 22.12
N GLY A 347 -26.82 29.92 21.53
CA GLY A 347 -28.15 29.30 21.57
C GLY A 347 -28.33 28.16 20.57
N SER A 348 -27.47 28.07 19.55
CA SER A 348 -27.58 27.08 18.48
C SER A 348 -26.73 25.83 18.76
N GLY A 349 -27.40 24.67 18.89
CA GLY A 349 -26.72 23.37 19.05
C GLY A 349 -25.85 22.95 17.84
N LEU A 350 -26.22 23.41 16.64
CA LEU A 350 -25.40 23.22 15.43
C LEU A 350 -24.08 23.99 15.53
N ALA A 351 -24.15 25.26 15.92
CA ALA A 351 -22.98 26.12 16.13
C ALA A 351 -22.02 25.50 17.17
N TRP A 352 -22.55 25.05 18.32
CA TRP A 352 -21.79 24.32 19.34
C TRP A 352 -21.08 23.08 18.78
N THR A 353 -21.75 22.30 17.95
CA THR A 353 -21.18 21.09 17.34
C THR A 353 -20.04 21.43 16.39
N LEU A 354 -20.19 22.49 15.60
CA LEU A 354 -19.17 22.94 14.65
C LEU A 354 -17.92 23.49 15.36
N VAL A 355 -18.08 24.31 16.39
CA VAL A 355 -16.92 24.84 17.15
C VAL A 355 -16.20 23.77 17.95
N ARG A 356 -16.93 22.80 18.53
CA ARG A 356 -16.37 21.62 19.20
C ARG A 356 -15.56 20.75 18.23
N LEU A 357 -16.06 20.57 17.01
CA LEU A 357 -15.36 19.84 15.95
C LEU A 357 -14.10 20.61 15.51
N ALA A 358 -14.21 21.91 15.25
CA ALA A 358 -13.09 22.77 14.89
C ALA A 358 -11.99 22.77 15.97
N ARG A 359 -12.37 22.83 17.26
CA ARG A 359 -11.44 22.73 18.40
C ARG A 359 -10.68 21.40 18.42
N ARG A 360 -11.37 20.28 18.20
CA ARG A 360 -10.73 18.93 18.16
C ARG A 360 -9.80 18.74 16.98
N LEU A 361 -10.12 19.36 15.85
CA LEU A 361 -9.33 19.29 14.63
C LEU A 361 -8.16 20.29 14.62
N THR A 362 -8.17 21.27 15.51
CA THR A 362 -7.12 22.30 15.61
C THR A 362 -6.14 21.96 16.72
N VAL A 363 -4.88 21.74 16.33
CA VAL A 363 -3.79 21.42 17.26
C VAL A 363 -2.99 22.68 17.64
N THR A 364 -3.11 23.77 16.89
CA THR A 364 -2.42 25.04 17.17
C THR A 364 -3.24 25.90 18.13
N ARG A 365 -2.57 26.71 18.96
CA ARG A 365 -3.22 27.74 19.82
C ARG A 365 -3.70 28.96 19.03
N ARG A 366 -3.96 28.79 17.72
CA ARG A 366 -4.31 29.89 16.81
C ARG A 366 -5.82 30.04 16.64
N LEU A 367 -6.63 29.09 17.08
CA LEU A 367 -8.09 29.24 17.08
C LEU A 367 -8.56 29.77 18.44
N VAL A 368 -9.06 31.01 18.44
CA VAL A 368 -9.52 31.73 19.64
C VAL A 368 -11.04 31.87 19.58
N PHE A 369 -11.73 31.53 20.67
CA PHE A 369 -13.18 31.68 20.75
C PHE A 369 -13.53 32.94 21.55
N ASP A 370 -14.25 33.84 20.89
CA ASP A 370 -14.83 35.05 21.48
C ASP A 370 -16.34 34.82 21.62
N GLY A 371 -16.86 35.00 22.83
CA GLY A 371 -18.28 34.79 23.15
C GLY A 371 -18.92 35.98 23.83
N ASP A 372 -18.21 37.11 23.95
CA ASP A 372 -18.73 38.32 24.61
C ASP A 372 -19.63 39.15 23.67
N ALA A 373 -19.68 38.81 22.38
CA ALA A 373 -20.55 39.43 21.37
C ALA A 373 -21.32 38.37 20.56
N PRO A 374 -22.64 38.55 20.34
CA PRO A 374 -23.46 37.61 19.57
C PRO A 374 -22.98 37.54 18.12
N ALA A 375 -22.82 36.32 17.60
CA ALA A 375 -22.49 36.12 16.19
C ALA A 375 -23.69 36.47 15.30
N THR A 376 -23.44 37.12 14.15
CA THR A 376 -24.47 37.23 13.10
C THR A 376 -24.58 35.89 12.36
N GLY A 377 -25.66 35.14 12.64
CA GLY A 377 -25.89 33.80 12.10
C GLY A 377 -25.17 32.70 12.91
N VAL A 378 -24.97 31.52 12.30
CA VAL A 378 -24.42 30.34 13.00
C VAL A 378 -22.97 30.56 13.48
N LEU A 379 -22.15 31.23 12.65
CA LEU A 379 -20.71 31.34 12.84
C LEU A 379 -20.17 32.61 12.17
N GLN A 380 -19.31 33.33 12.87
CA GLN A 380 -18.45 34.38 12.34
C GLN A 380 -16.98 34.09 12.65
N ALA A 381 -16.09 34.45 11.74
CA ALA A 381 -14.66 34.33 11.97
C ALA A 381 -13.91 35.49 11.35
N ARG A 382 -12.81 35.90 11.99
CA ARG A 382 -11.84 36.83 11.43
C ARG A 382 -10.42 36.33 11.64
N GLN A 383 -9.53 36.75 10.75
CA GLN A 383 -8.11 36.71 11.00
C GLN A 383 -7.76 37.88 11.94
N GLU A 384 -6.77 37.70 12.80
CA GLU A 384 -6.21 38.77 13.65
C GLU A 384 -6.01 40.07 12.85
N GLY A 385 -6.64 41.15 13.31
CA GLY A 385 -6.60 42.47 12.65
C GLY A 385 -7.42 42.60 11.35
N GLY A 386 -8.14 41.56 10.91
CA GLY A 386 -8.97 41.55 9.70
C GLY A 386 -10.48 41.74 9.95
N PRO A 387 -11.28 41.90 8.88
CA PRO A 387 -12.73 42.07 8.98
C PRO A 387 -13.43 40.76 9.38
N TRP A 388 -14.53 40.89 10.12
CA TRP A 388 -15.42 39.76 10.42
C TRP A 388 -16.08 39.23 9.15
N ARG A 389 -16.02 37.92 8.97
CA ARG A 389 -16.73 37.19 7.90
C ARG A 389 -17.81 36.33 8.53
N SER A 390 -18.92 36.13 7.83
CA SER A 390 -20.02 35.26 8.25
C SER A 390 -20.25 34.11 7.26
N GLY A 391 -21.08 33.15 7.64
CA GLY A 391 -21.55 32.10 6.75
C GLY A 391 -20.44 31.14 6.27
N ARG A 392 -20.47 30.79 4.97
CA ARG A 392 -19.45 29.92 4.34
C ARG A 392 -18.03 30.44 4.53
N ALA A 393 -17.83 31.75 4.41
CA ALA A 393 -16.51 32.36 4.52
C ALA A 393 -15.94 32.21 5.94
N ALA A 394 -16.79 32.33 6.96
CA ALA A 394 -16.42 32.08 8.36
C ALA A 394 -16.03 30.62 8.62
N PHE A 395 -16.81 29.68 8.07
CA PHE A 395 -16.54 28.25 8.19
C PHE A 395 -15.17 27.89 7.60
N TRP A 396 -14.88 28.32 6.38
CA TRP A 396 -13.58 28.05 5.75
C TRP A 396 -12.43 28.74 6.47
N LEU A 397 -12.64 29.97 6.98
CA LEU A 397 -11.61 30.67 7.74
C LEU A 397 -11.30 29.95 9.06
N THR A 398 -12.33 29.40 9.72
CA THR A 398 -12.19 28.55 10.92
C THR A 398 -11.38 27.29 10.61
N LEU A 399 -11.69 26.58 9.52
CA LEU A 399 -10.95 25.38 9.14
C LEU A 399 -9.49 25.68 8.73
N ARG A 400 -9.17 26.88 8.22
CA ARG A 400 -7.79 27.27 7.91
C ARG A 400 -6.86 27.26 9.12
N ALA A 401 -7.40 27.42 10.34
CA ALA A 401 -6.64 27.35 11.58
C ALA A 401 -6.12 25.94 11.90
N MET A 402 -6.74 24.89 11.34
CA MET A 402 -6.34 23.50 11.52
C MET A 402 -4.94 23.22 10.92
N ILE A 403 -4.26 22.17 11.39
CA ILE A 403 -2.97 21.74 10.80
C ILE A 403 -3.18 21.39 9.33
N GLY A 404 -2.36 21.97 8.45
CA GLY A 404 -2.46 21.80 7.01
C GLY A 404 -3.64 22.55 6.37
N GLY A 405 -4.57 23.12 7.15
CA GLY A 405 -5.79 23.76 6.66
C GLY A 405 -5.52 24.86 5.62
N ARG A 406 -4.48 25.68 5.82
CA ARG A 406 -4.09 26.73 4.87
C ARG A 406 -3.75 26.19 3.46
N TYR A 407 -3.12 25.03 3.37
CA TYR A 407 -2.58 24.48 2.12
C TYR A 407 -3.45 23.35 1.54
N LEU A 408 -3.99 22.49 2.39
CA LEU A 408 -4.77 21.31 2.00
C LEU A 408 -6.22 21.66 1.67
N LEU A 409 -6.84 22.63 2.35
CA LEU A 409 -8.26 22.94 2.10
C LEU A 409 -8.54 23.50 0.71
N PRO A 410 -7.70 24.39 0.12
CA PRO A 410 -7.87 24.81 -1.26
C PRO A 410 -7.81 23.63 -2.24
N ILE A 411 -6.87 22.71 -2.04
CA ILE A 411 -6.72 21.51 -2.86
C ILE A 411 -7.94 20.60 -2.71
N LEU A 412 -8.38 20.33 -1.47
CA LEU A 412 -9.55 19.51 -1.20
C LEU A 412 -10.82 20.11 -1.81
N ARG A 413 -10.97 21.43 -1.75
CA ARG A 413 -12.10 22.15 -2.33
C ARG A 413 -12.14 22.01 -3.86
N LEU A 414 -10.97 22.05 -4.51
CA LEU A 414 -10.83 21.79 -5.94
C LEU A 414 -11.17 20.34 -6.28
N LEU A 415 -10.58 19.38 -5.57
CA LEU A 415 -10.79 17.94 -5.79
C LEU A 415 -12.23 17.51 -5.57
N LEU A 416 -12.92 18.11 -4.60
CA LEU A 416 -14.33 17.83 -4.33
C LEU A 416 -15.30 18.72 -5.12
N LEU A 417 -14.81 19.44 -6.15
CA LEU A 417 -15.62 20.27 -7.05
C LEU A 417 -16.57 21.24 -6.30
N GLY A 418 -16.12 21.78 -5.17
CA GLY A 418 -16.94 22.67 -4.35
C GLY A 418 -18.10 22.01 -3.58
N LEU A 419 -18.24 20.67 -3.58
CA LEU A 419 -19.26 19.97 -2.78
C LEU A 419 -19.30 20.42 -1.31
N PRO A 420 -18.16 20.64 -0.60
CA PRO A 420 -18.20 21.11 0.78
C PRO A 420 -18.83 22.50 0.92
N ASP A 421 -18.73 23.37 -0.09
CA ASP A 421 -19.40 24.66 -0.09
C ASP A 421 -20.91 24.53 -0.13
N LEU A 422 -21.41 23.62 -0.97
CA LEU A 422 -22.84 23.33 -1.08
C LEU A 422 -23.37 22.78 0.24
N VAL A 423 -22.64 21.85 0.86
CA VAL A 423 -22.99 21.28 2.17
C VAL A 423 -23.08 22.38 3.23
N VAL A 424 -22.10 23.27 3.33
CA VAL A 424 -22.12 24.38 4.29
C VAL A 424 -23.24 25.37 3.99
N LEU A 425 -23.50 25.67 2.72
CA LEU A 425 -24.60 26.54 2.30
C LEU A 425 -25.95 25.98 2.76
N VAL A 426 -26.19 24.70 2.47
CA VAL A 426 -27.43 23.98 2.84
C VAL A 426 -27.58 23.89 4.36
N LEU A 427 -26.49 23.60 5.08
CA LEU A 427 -26.48 23.54 6.54
C LEU A 427 -26.82 24.89 7.18
N PHE A 428 -26.26 25.99 6.65
CA PHE A 428 -26.40 27.32 7.24
C PHE A 428 -27.68 28.05 6.78
N ALA A 429 -28.33 27.60 5.70
CA ALA A 429 -29.61 28.14 5.24
C ALA A 429 -30.78 27.82 6.18
N ALA A 430 -30.72 26.70 6.90
CA ALA A 430 -31.78 26.27 7.83
C ALA A 430 -31.20 25.61 9.09
N PRO A 431 -30.44 26.33 9.92
CA PRO A 431 -29.66 25.75 11.01
C PRO A 431 -30.51 25.01 12.03
N GLU A 432 -31.72 25.50 12.34
CA GLU A 432 -32.66 24.83 13.25
C GLU A 432 -33.23 23.53 12.69
N ARG A 433 -33.48 23.46 11.37
CA ARG A 433 -33.94 22.23 10.71
C ARG A 433 -32.87 21.14 10.83
N TRP A 434 -31.62 21.49 10.59
CA TRP A 434 -30.51 20.55 10.71
C TRP A 434 -30.19 20.20 12.16
N ALA A 435 -30.28 21.17 13.07
CA ALA A 435 -30.18 20.90 14.50
C ALA A 435 -31.26 19.91 14.96
N ARG A 436 -32.51 20.03 14.46
CA ARG A 436 -33.56 19.02 14.68
C ARG A 436 -33.23 17.66 14.07
N PHE A 437 -32.84 17.64 12.80
CA PHE A 437 -32.53 16.41 12.06
C PHE A 437 -31.43 15.59 12.75
N PHE A 438 -30.38 16.27 13.25
CA PHE A 438 -29.27 15.63 13.96
C PHE A 438 -29.52 15.46 15.47
N GLY A 439 -30.69 15.85 16.00
CA GLY A 439 -31.00 15.75 17.43
C GLY A 439 -30.16 16.67 18.33
N LEU A 440 -29.69 17.80 17.80
CA LEU A 440 -28.81 18.77 18.46
C LEU A 440 -29.57 19.86 19.26
N LEU A 441 -30.91 19.84 19.26
CA LEU A 441 -31.74 20.80 20.00
C LEU A 441 -31.77 20.56 21.52
N ALA A 442 -31.33 19.39 21.99
CA ALA A 442 -31.30 19.12 23.43
C ALA A 442 -30.26 20.05 24.10
N PRO A 443 -30.63 20.76 25.18
CA PRO A 443 -29.64 21.52 25.95
C PRO A 443 -28.52 20.58 26.42
N PRO A 444 -27.28 21.07 26.59
CA PRO A 444 -26.19 20.27 27.12
C PRO A 444 -26.65 19.58 28.41
N ARG A 445 -26.62 18.23 28.45
CA ARG A 445 -26.96 17.49 29.68
C ARG A 445 -26.10 18.03 30.83
N ASP A 446 -26.73 18.30 31.97
CA ASP A 446 -26.08 18.77 33.21
C ASP A 446 -24.73 18.05 33.43
N PRO A 447 -23.60 18.78 33.46
CA PRO A 447 -22.27 18.20 33.59
C PRO A 447 -22.09 17.47 34.92
N ARG A 448 -22.88 17.77 35.96
CA ARG A 448 -22.89 17.01 37.22
C ARG A 448 -23.43 15.58 37.07
N ARG A 449 -24.11 15.27 35.95
CA ARG A 449 -24.58 13.92 35.58
C ARG A 449 -23.66 13.21 34.60
N ALA A 450 -22.62 13.88 34.09
CA ALA A 450 -21.57 13.22 33.33
C ALA A 450 -20.83 12.30 34.30
N HIS A 451 -21.06 11.00 34.18
CA HIS A 451 -20.36 10.04 35.01
C HIS A 451 -18.86 10.19 34.71
N PRO A 452 -18.00 10.29 35.75
CA PRO A 452 -16.56 10.23 35.52
C PRO A 452 -16.26 8.99 34.68
N PRO A 453 -15.25 9.04 33.79
CA PRO A 453 -14.88 7.88 32.98
C PRO A 453 -14.71 6.69 33.92
N GLN A 454 -15.66 5.75 33.85
CA GLN A 454 -15.68 4.61 34.77
C GLN A 454 -14.34 3.90 34.64
N GLU A 455 -13.63 3.76 35.76
CA GLU A 455 -12.43 2.94 35.75
C GLU A 455 -12.80 1.55 35.22
N PRO A 456 -12.00 1.00 34.28
CA PRO A 456 -12.30 -0.30 33.72
C PRO A 456 -12.41 -1.30 34.86
N SER A 457 -13.48 -2.08 34.88
CA SER A 457 -13.67 -3.11 35.91
C SER A 457 -12.45 -4.03 36.01
N PRO A 458 -12.16 -4.63 37.18
CA PRO A 458 -11.01 -5.53 37.35
C PRO A 458 -10.98 -6.65 36.30
N PHE A 459 -12.16 -7.14 35.88
CA PHE A 459 -12.30 -8.09 34.78
C PHE A 459 -11.82 -7.51 33.45
N ARG A 460 -12.24 -6.29 33.07
CA ARG A 460 -11.78 -5.62 31.84
C ARG A 460 -10.27 -5.38 31.86
N GLN A 461 -9.72 -4.92 32.99
CA GLN A 461 -8.27 -4.75 33.12
C GLN A 461 -7.50 -6.07 32.96
N ARG A 462 -8.03 -7.16 33.54
CA ARG A 462 -7.45 -8.50 33.40
C ARG A 462 -7.54 -9.01 31.95
N LEU A 463 -8.68 -8.85 31.30
CA LEU A 463 -8.87 -9.20 29.90
C LEU A 463 -7.93 -8.40 28.97
N ASP A 464 -7.76 -7.10 29.22
CA ASP A 464 -6.84 -6.27 28.45
C ASP A 464 -5.37 -6.68 28.65
N ARG A 465 -4.99 -7.12 29.85
CA ARG A 465 -3.66 -7.73 30.08
C ARG A 465 -3.48 -9.01 29.28
N TYR A 466 -4.46 -9.92 29.29
CA TYR A 466 -4.40 -11.15 28.51
C TYR A 466 -4.33 -10.88 27.01
N ARG A 467 -5.15 -9.95 26.50
CA ARG A 467 -5.11 -9.53 25.09
C ARG A 467 -3.74 -8.98 24.67
N ARG A 468 -3.10 -8.17 25.51
CA ARG A 468 -1.74 -7.67 25.26
C ARG A 468 -0.72 -8.81 25.21
N ARG A 469 -0.78 -9.75 26.17
CA ARG A 469 0.12 -10.92 26.18
C ARG A 469 -0.09 -11.82 24.97
N ALA A 470 -1.33 -12.15 24.63
CA ALA A 470 -1.66 -12.96 23.47
C ALA A 470 -1.18 -12.31 22.16
N ARG A 471 -1.36 -10.99 22.02
CA ARG A 471 -0.80 -10.22 20.91
C ARG A 471 0.72 -10.35 20.83
N ASP A 472 1.41 -10.13 21.93
CA ASP A 472 2.88 -10.14 21.95
C ASP A 472 3.43 -11.56 21.68
N LEU A 473 2.75 -12.61 22.16
CA LEU A 473 3.04 -14.00 21.82
C LEU A 473 2.82 -14.31 20.34
N ALA A 474 1.71 -13.86 19.76
CA ALA A 474 1.44 -14.04 18.33
C ALA A 474 2.51 -13.35 17.47
N LEU A 475 2.89 -12.12 17.82
CA LEU A 475 3.97 -11.41 17.13
C LEU A 475 5.33 -12.10 17.31
N GLY A 476 5.61 -12.65 18.49
CA GLY A 476 6.79 -13.49 18.74
C GLY A 476 6.83 -14.72 17.84
N PHE A 477 5.69 -15.41 17.69
CA PHE A 477 5.54 -16.51 16.75
C PHE A 477 5.79 -16.07 15.30
N TYR A 478 5.14 -15.00 14.83
CA TYR A 478 5.39 -14.46 13.48
C TYR A 478 6.84 -14.01 13.27
N THR A 479 7.52 -13.55 14.32
CA THR A 479 8.95 -13.20 14.23
C THR A 479 9.78 -14.42 13.90
N LEU A 480 9.54 -15.56 14.55
CA LEU A 480 10.24 -16.81 14.25
C LEU A 480 9.96 -17.26 12.81
N LEU A 481 8.72 -17.12 12.35
CA LEU A 481 8.35 -17.43 10.96
C LEU A 481 9.03 -16.52 9.95
N PHE A 482 9.11 -15.22 10.23
CA PHE A 482 9.78 -14.27 9.36
C PHE A 482 11.28 -14.51 9.32
N LEU A 483 11.91 -14.82 10.45
CA LEU A 483 13.33 -15.22 10.47
C LEU A 483 13.56 -16.51 9.66
N SER A 484 12.70 -17.51 9.82
CA SER A 484 12.72 -18.73 9.02
C SER A 484 12.59 -18.42 7.52
N GLN A 485 11.66 -17.56 7.12
CA GLN A 485 11.47 -17.19 5.71
C GLN A 485 12.63 -16.36 5.16
N LEU A 486 13.18 -15.44 5.96
CA LEU A 486 14.38 -14.70 5.58
C LEU A 486 15.53 -15.65 5.24
N VAL A 487 15.70 -16.72 6.03
CA VAL A 487 16.73 -17.73 5.79
C VAL A 487 16.49 -18.50 4.49
N ASN A 488 15.26 -18.90 4.22
CA ASN A 488 14.93 -19.76 3.09
C ASN A 488 14.85 -19.03 1.75
N GLU A 489 14.26 -17.84 1.72
CA GLU A 489 13.93 -17.13 0.47
C GLU A 489 15.04 -16.21 -0.06
N ASN A 490 15.99 -15.79 0.78
CA ASN A 490 17.07 -14.89 0.33
C ASN A 490 18.23 -15.66 -0.31
N LYS A 491 18.65 -15.21 -1.49
CA LYS A 491 19.65 -15.88 -2.33
C LYS A 491 21.05 -15.84 -1.76
N SER A 492 21.37 -14.80 -0.99
CA SER A 492 22.66 -14.60 -0.34
C SER A 492 22.95 -15.60 0.77
N LEU A 493 21.93 -16.32 1.26
CA LEU A 493 22.09 -17.30 2.32
C LEU A 493 22.37 -18.68 1.74
N PRO A 494 23.45 -19.35 2.18
CA PRO A 494 23.92 -20.57 1.55
C PRO A 494 22.98 -21.76 1.85
N PRO A 495 22.91 -22.78 0.97
CA PRO A 495 22.03 -23.93 1.13
C PRO A 495 22.07 -24.63 2.49
N PRO A 496 23.22 -24.79 3.19
CA PRO A 496 23.27 -25.44 4.50
C PRO A 496 22.51 -24.70 5.62
N MET A 497 22.22 -23.41 5.44
CA MET A 497 21.41 -22.65 6.40
C MET A 497 19.91 -22.82 6.15
N LYS A 498 19.51 -23.24 4.95
CA LYS A 498 18.11 -23.39 4.56
C LYS A 498 17.53 -24.66 5.17
N HIS A 499 16.26 -24.61 5.53
CA HIS A 499 15.59 -25.70 6.23
C HIS A 499 14.14 -25.85 5.79
N ASP A 500 13.62 -27.06 5.94
CA ASP A 500 12.22 -27.34 5.66
C ASP A 500 11.31 -26.72 6.73
N VAL A 501 10.27 -26.02 6.29
CA VAL A 501 9.25 -25.48 7.17
C VAL A 501 8.08 -26.47 7.21
N PRO A 502 7.68 -26.99 8.39
CA PRO A 502 6.55 -27.91 8.49
C PRO A 502 5.28 -27.33 7.85
N GLY A 503 4.51 -28.14 7.13
CA GLY A 503 3.36 -27.66 6.34
C GLY A 503 2.33 -26.86 7.15
N LEU A 504 2.00 -27.33 8.37
CA LEU A 504 1.09 -26.61 9.27
C LEU A 504 1.64 -25.23 9.69
N ILE A 505 2.96 -25.08 9.78
CA ILE A 505 3.58 -23.80 10.14
C ILE A 505 3.66 -22.89 8.92
N HIS A 506 3.93 -23.47 7.75
CA HIS A 506 4.02 -22.78 6.47
C HIS A 506 2.72 -22.06 6.08
N MET A 507 1.56 -22.60 6.46
CA MET A 507 0.26 -21.99 6.16
C MET A 507 0.09 -20.57 6.75
N PHE A 508 0.72 -20.28 7.90
CA PHE A 508 0.66 -18.95 8.53
C PHE A 508 1.41 -17.87 7.75
N LEU A 509 2.25 -18.27 6.80
CA LEU A 509 2.98 -17.38 5.90
C LEU A 509 2.30 -17.30 4.55
N VAL A 510 1.91 -18.44 3.98
CA VAL A 510 1.36 -18.50 2.61
C VAL A 510 -0.05 -17.94 2.52
N TYR A 511 -0.95 -18.25 3.45
CA TYR A 511 -2.32 -17.71 3.39
C TYR A 511 -2.36 -16.19 3.41
N PRO A 512 -1.70 -15.50 4.36
CA PRO A 512 -1.66 -14.04 4.40
C PRO A 512 -0.60 -13.41 3.48
N ARG A 513 0.11 -14.21 2.65
CA ARG A 513 1.15 -13.74 1.72
C ARG A 513 2.30 -12.97 2.40
N LEU A 514 2.73 -13.42 3.58
CA LEU A 514 3.75 -12.75 4.41
C LEU A 514 5.17 -13.27 4.13
N PHE A 515 5.58 -13.22 2.86
CA PHE A 515 6.91 -13.67 2.40
C PHE A 515 8.02 -12.70 2.79
N GLN A 516 9.28 -13.16 2.77
CA GLN A 516 10.44 -12.39 3.23
C GLN A 516 11.66 -12.51 2.28
N GLY A 517 11.44 -12.89 1.02
CA GLY A 517 12.44 -12.85 -0.04
C GLY A 517 12.61 -11.44 -0.62
N TRP A 518 13.80 -10.85 -0.47
CA TRP A 518 14.07 -9.45 -0.83
C TRP A 518 15.24 -9.32 -1.81
N GLY A 519 14.98 -9.43 -3.11
CA GLY A 519 16.05 -9.39 -4.11
C GLY A 519 15.59 -8.89 -5.47
N MET A 520 15.10 -7.65 -5.52
CA MET A 520 14.71 -7.03 -6.79
C MET A 520 15.96 -6.81 -7.66
N PHE A 521 15.94 -7.32 -8.90
CA PHE A 521 17.07 -7.33 -9.82
C PHE A 521 18.32 -8.04 -9.27
N ALA A 522 18.15 -9.06 -8.41
CA ALA A 522 19.24 -9.78 -7.77
C ALA A 522 19.28 -11.27 -8.16
N PRO A 523 20.47 -11.92 -8.21
CA PRO A 523 21.80 -11.33 -7.99
C PRO A 523 22.30 -10.51 -9.18
N ASN A 524 21.70 -10.68 -10.35
CA ASN A 524 21.84 -9.87 -11.55
C ASN A 524 20.43 -9.49 -12.05
N PRO A 525 20.28 -8.35 -12.76
CA PRO A 525 19.03 -8.03 -13.43
C PRO A 525 18.73 -9.04 -14.55
N ILE A 526 17.48 -9.05 -15.00
CA ILE A 526 17.08 -9.81 -16.18
C ILE A 526 17.67 -9.11 -17.42
N ARG A 527 18.13 -9.90 -18.40
CA ARG A 527 18.66 -9.41 -19.69
C ARG A 527 17.79 -9.79 -20.89
N GLU A 528 16.79 -10.63 -20.66
CA GLU A 528 15.79 -11.04 -21.64
C GLU A 528 14.55 -10.17 -21.44
N ASP A 529 14.05 -9.58 -22.51
CA ASP A 529 12.71 -8.98 -22.52
C ASP A 529 11.71 -9.84 -23.29
N GLY A 530 10.43 -9.51 -23.15
CA GLY A 530 9.41 -10.12 -23.97
C GLY A 530 7.99 -9.73 -23.64
N VAL A 531 7.12 -10.00 -24.61
CA VAL A 531 5.69 -9.69 -24.56
C VAL A 531 4.90 -10.83 -25.17
N VAL A 532 3.64 -10.96 -24.76
CA VAL A 532 2.71 -11.85 -25.45
C VAL A 532 2.11 -11.13 -26.66
N ALA A 533 2.10 -11.83 -27.79
CA ALA A 533 1.39 -11.43 -28.99
C ALA A 533 0.48 -12.58 -29.45
N ILE A 534 -0.67 -12.23 -29.99
CA ILE A 534 -1.64 -13.21 -30.48
C ILE A 534 -1.93 -12.91 -31.94
N ASP A 535 -1.62 -13.88 -32.79
CA ASP A 535 -2.08 -13.89 -34.17
C ASP A 535 -3.31 -14.80 -34.27
N ALA A 536 -4.49 -14.19 -34.33
CA ALA A 536 -5.75 -14.89 -34.49
C ALA A 536 -6.41 -14.59 -35.83
N ILE A 537 -6.86 -15.64 -36.51
CA ILE A 537 -7.57 -15.57 -37.79
C ILE A 537 -9.06 -15.80 -37.52
N THR A 538 -9.86 -14.81 -37.90
CA THR A 538 -11.33 -14.83 -37.83
C THR A 538 -11.95 -15.60 -39.01
N VAL A 539 -13.25 -15.89 -38.94
CA VAL A 539 -13.98 -16.65 -39.95
C VAL A 539 -14.05 -15.93 -41.30
N ASP A 540 -13.98 -14.60 -41.29
CA ASP A 540 -13.87 -13.77 -42.49
C ASP A 540 -12.41 -13.57 -42.96
N GLY A 541 -11.43 -14.10 -42.21
CA GLY A 541 -10.01 -14.13 -42.54
C GLY A 541 -9.17 -12.94 -42.09
N ARG A 542 -9.73 -11.99 -41.32
CA ARG A 542 -8.91 -10.95 -40.68
C ARG A 542 -7.96 -11.55 -39.64
N HIS A 543 -6.72 -11.07 -39.63
CA HIS A 543 -5.75 -11.29 -38.57
C HIS A 543 -5.91 -10.22 -37.48
N ILE A 544 -6.09 -10.64 -36.24
CA ILE A 544 -6.34 -9.77 -35.09
C ILE A 544 -5.57 -10.25 -33.85
N ASP A 545 -5.28 -9.32 -32.94
CA ASP A 545 -4.85 -9.58 -31.57
C ASP A 545 -5.99 -9.25 -30.59
N PRO A 546 -6.68 -10.29 -30.05
CA PRO A 546 -7.77 -10.09 -29.09
C PRO A 546 -7.35 -9.44 -27.76
N LEU A 547 -6.08 -9.49 -27.35
CA LEU A 547 -5.61 -8.79 -26.15
C LEU A 547 -5.51 -7.28 -26.40
N ARG A 548 -5.19 -6.88 -27.63
CA ARG A 548 -5.06 -5.48 -28.06
C ARG A 548 -6.35 -4.93 -28.69
N GLY A 549 -7.51 -5.42 -28.23
CA GLY A 549 -8.82 -4.93 -28.70
C GLY A 549 -9.13 -5.25 -30.16
N GLY A 550 -8.45 -6.24 -30.77
CA GLY A 550 -8.64 -6.64 -32.17
C GLY A 550 -7.79 -5.86 -33.17
N ALA A 551 -6.77 -5.13 -32.71
CA ALA A 551 -5.76 -4.53 -33.58
C ALA A 551 -5.01 -5.60 -34.39
N PRO A 552 -4.37 -5.26 -35.52
CA PRO A 552 -3.49 -6.19 -36.23
C PRO A 552 -2.41 -6.76 -35.29
N PRO A 553 -2.07 -8.05 -35.41
CA PRO A 553 -1.04 -8.66 -34.59
C PRO A 553 0.32 -8.03 -34.88
N ASP A 554 1.02 -7.67 -33.81
CA ASP A 554 2.38 -7.20 -33.85
C ASP A 554 3.31 -8.32 -33.36
N LEU A 555 4.10 -8.86 -34.30
CA LEU A 555 5.01 -9.98 -34.07
C LEU A 555 6.48 -9.54 -34.09
N ASP A 556 6.74 -8.24 -34.15
CA ASP A 556 8.07 -7.67 -34.06
C ASP A 556 8.24 -6.98 -32.71
N LEU A 557 9.33 -7.29 -32.02
CA LEU A 557 9.71 -6.65 -30.76
C LEU A 557 10.82 -5.62 -30.96
N SER A 558 11.48 -5.62 -32.13
CA SER A 558 12.70 -4.85 -32.36
C SER A 558 12.47 -3.34 -32.36
N ASP A 559 11.22 -2.89 -32.54
CA ASP A 559 10.81 -1.51 -32.47
C ASP A 559 9.95 -1.17 -31.24
N ASP A 560 9.78 -2.08 -30.28
CA ASP A 560 9.04 -1.77 -29.04
C ASP A 560 9.75 -0.66 -28.25
N ARG A 561 8.98 0.35 -27.87
CA ARG A 561 9.43 1.50 -27.05
C ARG A 561 8.70 1.55 -25.71
N GLY A 562 8.28 0.39 -25.23
CA GLY A 562 7.43 0.21 -24.07
C GLY A 562 5.97 0.17 -24.49
N SER A 563 5.48 -1.04 -24.77
CA SER A 563 4.14 -1.45 -25.23
C SER A 563 2.90 -0.86 -24.54
N GLY A 564 3.03 0.06 -23.57
CA GLY A 564 1.89 0.74 -22.95
C GLY A 564 1.09 -0.15 -21.97
N LEU A 565 1.34 -1.46 -21.97
CA LEU A 565 0.65 -2.43 -21.13
C LEU A 565 0.85 -2.16 -19.64
N GLN A 566 -0.22 -2.28 -18.87
CA GLN A 566 -0.13 -2.12 -17.42
C GLN A 566 0.57 -3.31 -16.75
N GLN A 567 1.15 -3.08 -15.57
CA GLN A 567 1.93 -4.09 -14.84
C GLN A 567 1.19 -5.42 -14.59
N ILE A 568 -0.12 -5.41 -14.26
CA ILE A 568 -0.89 -6.64 -14.01
C ILE A 568 -0.86 -7.55 -15.23
N GLU A 569 -1.05 -6.96 -16.41
CA GLU A 569 -1.10 -7.70 -17.66
C GLU A 569 0.27 -8.25 -18.01
N GLN A 570 1.31 -7.41 -17.94
CA GLN A 570 2.69 -7.81 -18.24
C GLN A 570 3.17 -8.93 -17.30
N ASP A 571 2.91 -8.84 -15.99
CA ASP A 571 3.31 -9.87 -15.04
C ASP A 571 2.53 -11.17 -15.24
N TYR A 572 1.21 -11.10 -15.48
CA TYR A 572 0.40 -12.28 -15.78
C TYR A 572 0.89 -12.99 -17.05
N MET A 573 1.09 -12.22 -18.12
CA MET A 573 1.52 -12.74 -19.42
C MET A 573 2.94 -13.32 -19.39
N ASN A 574 3.87 -12.65 -18.72
CA ASN A 574 5.21 -13.18 -18.49
C ASN A 574 5.18 -14.47 -17.64
N ARG A 575 4.17 -14.68 -16.79
CA ARG A 575 4.08 -15.86 -15.93
C ARG A 575 3.44 -17.06 -16.60
N ILE A 576 2.46 -16.88 -17.49
CA ILE A 576 1.84 -18.00 -18.21
C ILE A 576 2.78 -18.66 -19.23
N ARG A 577 3.82 -17.94 -19.71
CA ARG A 577 4.85 -18.52 -20.58
C ARG A 577 5.68 -19.59 -19.89
N MET A 578 5.79 -19.52 -18.56
CA MET A 578 6.63 -20.44 -17.79
C MET A 578 6.05 -21.85 -17.83
N LYS A 579 6.92 -22.85 -17.86
CA LYS A 579 6.53 -24.27 -17.92
C LYS A 579 5.60 -24.65 -16.76
N ASP A 580 5.92 -24.24 -15.54
CA ASP A 580 5.15 -24.60 -14.34
C ASP A 580 3.73 -24.03 -14.34
N ASN A 581 3.50 -23.00 -15.16
CA ASN A 581 2.23 -22.31 -15.33
C ASN A 581 1.52 -22.67 -16.65
N ALA A 582 2.04 -23.64 -17.42
CA ALA A 582 1.48 -23.99 -18.73
C ALA A 582 -0.01 -24.39 -18.66
N ARG A 583 -0.47 -24.90 -17.52
CA ARG A 583 -1.88 -25.21 -17.24
C ARG A 583 -2.81 -23.99 -17.37
N PHE A 584 -2.33 -22.78 -17.12
CA PHE A 584 -3.10 -21.53 -17.24
C PHE A 584 -3.25 -21.05 -18.69
N ARG A 585 -2.60 -21.71 -19.67
CA ARG A 585 -2.78 -21.42 -21.09
C ARG A 585 -4.07 -22.00 -21.65
N HIS A 586 -4.59 -23.08 -21.06
CA HIS A 586 -5.87 -23.64 -21.50
C HIS A 586 -7.06 -22.68 -21.26
N PRO A 587 -7.20 -22.05 -20.09
CA PRO A 587 -8.18 -20.98 -19.88
C PRO A 587 -8.06 -19.83 -20.90
N LEU A 588 -6.84 -19.40 -21.22
CA LEU A 588 -6.60 -18.39 -22.27
C LEU A 588 -7.14 -18.85 -23.62
N ARG A 589 -6.95 -20.13 -24.01
CA ARG A 589 -7.51 -20.68 -25.26
C ARG A 589 -9.03 -20.62 -25.30
N LEU A 590 -9.71 -20.99 -24.21
CA LEU A 590 -11.17 -20.91 -24.12
C LEU A 590 -11.66 -19.46 -24.22
N TRP A 591 -10.92 -18.55 -23.57
CA TRP A 591 -11.19 -17.13 -23.67
C TRP A 591 -11.02 -16.63 -25.12
N LEU A 592 -9.99 -17.03 -25.85
CA LEU A 592 -9.84 -16.67 -27.27
C LEU A 592 -10.97 -17.24 -28.13
N GLN A 593 -11.34 -18.51 -27.96
CA GLN A 593 -12.40 -19.16 -28.74
C GLN A 593 -13.77 -18.47 -28.62
N SER A 594 -14.03 -17.83 -27.49
CA SER A 594 -15.28 -17.11 -27.19
C SER A 594 -15.26 -15.63 -27.60
N TYR A 595 -14.28 -15.18 -28.40
CA TYR A 595 -14.13 -13.78 -28.79
C TYR A 595 -15.38 -13.18 -29.45
N HIS A 596 -15.96 -13.86 -30.45
CA HIS A 596 -17.22 -13.46 -31.11
C HIS A 596 -18.40 -13.26 -30.15
N GLN A 597 -18.43 -14.01 -29.05
CA GLN A 597 -19.49 -13.88 -28.04
C GLN A 597 -19.32 -12.59 -27.22
N ARG A 598 -18.07 -12.17 -26.99
CA ARG A 598 -17.77 -10.91 -26.29
C ARG A 598 -17.97 -9.70 -27.18
N THR A 599 -17.64 -9.80 -28.47
CA THR A 599 -17.87 -8.69 -29.42
C THR A 599 -19.30 -8.61 -29.92
N GLY A 600 -20.10 -9.67 -29.74
CA GLY A 600 -21.47 -9.79 -30.23
C GLY A 600 -21.56 -9.95 -31.75
N ARG A 601 -20.42 -10.19 -32.41
CA ARG A 601 -20.27 -10.19 -33.87
C ARG A 601 -19.89 -11.59 -34.37
N PRO A 602 -20.76 -12.29 -35.12
CA PRO A 602 -20.46 -13.61 -35.66
C PRO A 602 -19.21 -13.64 -36.55
N GLU A 603 -18.92 -12.55 -37.26
CA GLU A 603 -17.75 -12.39 -38.12
C GLU A 603 -16.41 -12.38 -37.35
N ASP A 604 -16.44 -12.09 -36.04
CA ASP A 604 -15.27 -12.14 -35.17
C ASP A 604 -14.99 -13.57 -34.66
N GLU A 605 -15.68 -14.60 -35.18
CA GLU A 605 -15.43 -15.98 -34.77
C GLU A 605 -14.00 -16.39 -35.15
N ILE A 606 -13.17 -16.62 -34.14
CA ILE A 606 -11.80 -17.08 -34.36
C ILE A 606 -11.83 -18.56 -34.77
N ILE A 607 -11.21 -18.86 -35.92
CA ILE A 607 -11.10 -20.22 -36.47
C ILE A 607 -9.68 -20.80 -36.35
N PHE A 608 -8.69 -19.96 -36.10
CA PHE A 608 -7.30 -20.33 -35.86
C PHE A 608 -6.62 -19.27 -35.00
N PHE A 609 -5.72 -19.66 -34.12
CA PHE A 609 -4.83 -18.69 -33.47
C PHE A 609 -3.52 -19.33 -33.03
N GLU A 610 -2.50 -18.49 -32.95
CA GLU A 610 -1.21 -18.77 -32.33
C GLU A 610 -0.90 -17.68 -31.30
N VAL A 611 -0.46 -18.12 -30.13
CA VAL A 611 -0.05 -17.24 -29.03
C VAL A 611 1.46 -17.37 -28.92
N PHE A 612 2.15 -16.25 -29.13
CA PHE A 612 3.60 -16.16 -29.08
C PHE A 612 4.04 -15.44 -27.80
N TRP A 613 5.08 -15.97 -27.17
CA TRP A 613 5.99 -15.18 -26.35
C TRP A 613 7.07 -14.67 -27.29
N LEU A 614 6.96 -13.40 -27.67
CA LEU A 614 8.02 -12.72 -28.38
C LEU A 614 9.08 -12.36 -27.35
N THR A 615 10.34 -12.62 -27.67
CA THR A 615 11.45 -12.37 -26.76
C THR A 615 12.69 -11.93 -27.51
N ASP A 616 13.53 -11.15 -26.82
CA ASP A 616 14.84 -10.73 -27.30
C ASP A 616 15.82 -10.62 -26.13
N GLN A 617 17.09 -10.44 -26.47
CA GLN A 617 18.12 -10.04 -25.54
C GLN A 617 18.28 -8.52 -25.58
N ASN A 618 18.25 -7.91 -24.40
CA ASN A 618 18.51 -6.49 -24.22
C ASN A 618 19.88 -6.13 -24.82
N PRO A 619 20.03 -4.93 -25.41
CA PRO A 619 21.29 -4.51 -26.01
C PRO A 619 22.47 -4.64 -25.05
N GLU A 620 23.59 -5.17 -25.54
CA GLU A 620 24.85 -5.15 -24.80
C GLU A 620 25.37 -3.71 -24.62
N PRO A 621 26.17 -3.41 -23.58
CA PRO A 621 26.72 -2.08 -23.37
C PRO A 621 27.49 -1.56 -24.61
N GLY A 622 26.99 -0.49 -25.21
CA GLY A 622 27.57 0.13 -26.41
C GLY A 622 26.79 -0.16 -27.70
N SER A 623 25.74 -0.98 -27.62
CA SER A 623 24.71 -1.15 -28.64
C SER A 623 23.38 -0.59 -28.14
N ASP A 624 22.53 -0.13 -29.06
CA ASP A 624 21.14 0.26 -28.83
C ASP A 624 20.15 -0.75 -29.44
N LYS A 625 20.66 -1.76 -30.15
CA LYS A 625 19.84 -2.77 -30.83
C LYS A 625 19.73 -4.04 -29.98
N PRO A 626 18.49 -4.51 -29.72
CA PRO A 626 18.28 -5.84 -29.16
C PRO A 626 18.78 -6.91 -30.14
N THR A 627 19.07 -8.10 -29.61
CA THR A 627 19.54 -9.25 -30.38
C THR A 627 18.71 -10.49 -30.08
N ASP A 628 18.90 -11.56 -30.85
CA ASP A 628 18.28 -12.87 -30.60
C ASP A 628 16.74 -12.83 -30.51
N HIS A 629 16.12 -12.07 -31.43
CA HIS A 629 14.66 -12.04 -31.55
C HIS A 629 14.10 -13.43 -31.87
N GLU A 630 13.21 -13.92 -30.99
CA GLU A 630 12.57 -15.22 -31.12
C GLU A 630 11.07 -15.11 -30.84
N ALA A 631 10.27 -15.74 -31.70
CA ALA A 631 8.83 -15.92 -31.49
C ALA A 631 8.56 -17.34 -30.99
N ILE A 632 8.38 -17.49 -29.67
CA ILE A 632 8.15 -18.79 -29.04
C ILE A 632 6.65 -19.05 -28.96
N CYS A 633 6.14 -20.00 -29.74
CA CYS A 633 4.75 -20.43 -29.64
C CYS A 633 4.47 -21.08 -28.27
N ILE A 634 3.56 -20.49 -27.48
CA ILE A 634 3.19 -21.00 -26.15
C ILE A 634 1.80 -21.67 -26.12
N ALA A 635 0.94 -21.34 -27.09
CA ALA A 635 -0.35 -22.00 -27.31
C ALA A 635 -0.78 -21.86 -28.78
N SER A 636 -1.49 -22.87 -29.30
CA SER A 636 -2.09 -22.81 -30.62
C SER A 636 -3.39 -23.59 -30.67
N TRP A 637 -4.27 -23.23 -31.61
CA TRP A 637 -5.52 -23.93 -31.82
C TRP A 637 -6.05 -23.69 -33.24
N LYS A 638 -6.68 -24.73 -33.79
CA LYS A 638 -7.35 -24.71 -35.09
C LYS A 638 -8.74 -25.33 -34.94
N LYS A 639 -9.78 -24.63 -35.38
CA LYS A 639 -11.15 -25.14 -35.40
C LYS A 639 -11.26 -26.27 -36.42
N ARG A 640 -11.84 -27.41 -35.99
CA ARG A 640 -11.99 -28.59 -36.84
C ARG A 640 -12.94 -28.28 -38.00
N GLY A 641 -12.49 -28.56 -39.23
CA GLY A 641 -13.29 -28.35 -40.43
C GLY A 641 -13.44 -26.89 -40.87
N ALA A 642 -12.75 -25.94 -40.24
CA ALA A 642 -12.79 -24.55 -40.64
C ALA A 642 -12.23 -24.33 -42.06
N ARG A 643 -12.91 -23.48 -42.83
CA ARG A 643 -12.52 -23.05 -44.16
C ARG A 643 -12.64 -21.53 -44.23
N LEU A 644 -11.66 -20.90 -44.85
CA LEU A 644 -11.69 -19.47 -45.13
C LEU A 644 -12.55 -19.18 -46.37
N PRO A 645 -13.04 -17.94 -46.53
CA PRO A 645 -13.70 -17.50 -47.75
C PRO A 645 -12.83 -17.74 -49.00
N PRO A 646 -13.44 -17.96 -50.18
CA PRO A 646 -12.69 -18.12 -51.43
C PRO A 646 -11.77 -16.92 -51.69
N GLY A 647 -10.53 -17.20 -52.13
CA GLY A 647 -9.54 -16.17 -52.47
C GLY A 647 -8.57 -15.79 -51.34
N MET A 648 -8.73 -16.34 -50.14
CA MET A 648 -7.81 -16.11 -49.02
C MET A 648 -6.70 -17.18 -48.92
N PRO A 649 -5.53 -16.84 -48.33
CA PRO A 649 -4.48 -17.81 -48.05
C PRO A 649 -5.02 -18.96 -47.19
N PRO A 650 -4.62 -20.22 -47.43
CA PRO A 650 -5.09 -21.34 -46.63
C PRO A 650 -4.57 -21.23 -45.18
N LEU A 651 -5.38 -21.68 -44.22
CA LEU A 651 -4.95 -21.79 -42.82
C LEU A 651 -3.69 -22.66 -42.69
N PRO A 652 -2.78 -22.35 -41.75
CA PRO A 652 -1.59 -23.16 -41.49
C PRO A 652 -1.94 -24.65 -41.35
N ALA A 653 -1.18 -25.51 -42.04
CA ALA A 653 -1.48 -26.94 -42.15
C ALA A 653 -1.43 -27.63 -40.78
N LYS A 654 -0.44 -27.26 -39.95
CA LYS A 654 -0.30 -27.70 -38.56
C LYS A 654 -0.17 -26.48 -37.64
N PRO A 655 -0.88 -26.47 -36.50
CA PRO A 655 -0.58 -25.59 -35.37
C PRO A 655 0.90 -25.62 -35.00
N CYS A 656 1.49 -24.49 -34.61
CA CYS A 656 2.81 -24.48 -33.99
C CYS A 656 2.83 -25.41 -32.76
N THR A 657 3.94 -26.13 -32.57
CA THR A 657 4.13 -27.00 -31.40
C THR A 657 4.35 -26.13 -30.18
N PRO A 658 3.42 -26.10 -29.20
CA PRO A 658 3.58 -25.21 -28.07
C PRO A 658 4.78 -25.61 -27.22
N ALA A 659 5.56 -24.62 -26.78
CA ALA A 659 6.66 -24.85 -25.86
C ALA A 659 6.14 -25.60 -24.62
N TYR A 660 6.85 -26.68 -24.28
CA TYR A 660 6.54 -27.59 -23.17
C TYR A 660 5.28 -28.45 -23.32
N ALA A 661 4.75 -28.65 -24.53
CA ALA A 661 3.54 -29.45 -24.80
C ALA A 661 3.66 -30.98 -24.58
N GLY A 662 4.59 -31.47 -23.75
CA GLY A 662 4.89 -32.92 -23.65
C GLY A 662 5.44 -33.41 -22.31
N LYS A 663 5.12 -32.77 -21.18
CA LYS A 663 5.44 -33.31 -19.84
C LYS A 663 4.29 -33.11 -18.88
#